data_AF-A0AAX0KFN4-F1
#
_entry.id   AF-A0AAX0KFN4-F1
#
_cell.length_a   1.000
_cell.length_b   1.000
_cell.length_c   1.000
_cell.angle_alpha   90.00
_cell.angle_beta   90.00
_cell.angle_gamma   90.00
#
_symmetry.space_group_name_H-M   'P 1'
#
loop_
_entity.id
_entity.type
_entity.pdbx_description
1 polymer ?
#
loop_
_entity_poly.entity_id
_entity_poly.type
_entity_poly.pdbx_seq_one_letter_code
_entity_poly.pdbx_strand_id
1 'polypeptide(L)'
;MTVSTEVDHNEYTGNGATTSFPYTFRIFKKSDLVVQVSDLNGNVTELVLDTGYTVTGAGTYSGGSVVLPSPLAAGWRITIDRVLDVVQETDLRNQGKFFPEVHEDAFDYLTMLIQQCFGWFRRALMKPSLLAKYYDAKQNRISNLADPSLEQDAVNNRSMRNYVDAAIAGVVGGFGWFIQYGSGAVYRTFQDKMRDNVNALDFVPFEQRYAALNFEVDASEWLINAINSGASVVRIPAGKWMISKNIDVPPGVSLIGDGIDYWDTYRPAPDRLLKSWSKGTHLVFVGSGAKNKTFLNISNERPVKTVNGVDCKFTSFTNEDSVGTSPATPKPFSVAVSAVHASQIRNLRIMVSKNGIDGYNDAGSNTLGDDWDIGLHVYDSSDAVIDNVQVVGYWRVKGVLLTENDGSLSMKGNPEKTHFNNLYVQSGIGVRNSPQIDLVSNTTDSVTFLHRPSLRITAGNSFAIAGSADLRTFTGSTFDGTNVTLTGVTPPISGTIGVIRFPGLGNNFSGTVFENTVATTLDHTSGQPAESFGLPPSFALEVDGYPIRNLRFDKFKAQTTFDKGNTLWGDCRDTKLTSSEFENGRMVGYNLSQTQGYTGNMRWFACDLQSNVDTTAFTPRDAFVDNRQIKTDFTDGSFILKNWRPTNTRVQWSTGQDAFVMREAPTEASVGGLYGYTLDGLRWLTVDGPTKDITLLSRNGSINNSADNSSVINWFGTSGNVSFKGVIAPMVDNSKSCGSASFRWSQVYAATGTINTSDEREKSKPVPITDAVLDAWGDVSVIAFQWLSMIAEKGASARWHFGVIAQQVRDAFESHGIDGTKFGLLCYDEWDDVYEPVTEIRDVVIREEVSEGEWVERIVKETHETGEQRLVLAAGNRWGVRPDQCAWLEAAYQRRRCDRIEERLEILESK
;
A
#
# COMPACT_ATOMS: atom_id res chain seq x y z
N MET A 1 57.95 64.02 -86.41
CA MET A 1 57.40 63.59 -85.11
C MET A 1 58.58 63.20 -84.24
N THR A 2 58.83 63.96 -83.18
CA THR A 2 60.03 63.89 -82.33
C THR A 2 59.82 63.02 -81.09
N VAL A 3 58.59 62.92 -80.57
CA VAL A 3 58.11 61.81 -79.72
C VAL A 3 57.28 60.86 -80.58
N SER A 4 57.90 59.78 -81.07
CA SER A 4 57.26 58.83 -81.99
C SER A 4 56.82 57.51 -81.35
N THR A 5 56.93 57.38 -80.03
CA THR A 5 56.62 56.15 -79.28
C THR A 5 55.65 56.43 -78.14
N GLU A 6 54.72 55.50 -77.90
CA GLU A 6 53.84 55.49 -76.71
C GLU A 6 54.55 54.90 -75.48
N VAL A 7 55.78 54.40 -75.65
CA VAL A 7 56.59 53.79 -74.58
C VAL A 7 57.22 54.88 -73.73
N ASP A 8 56.85 54.92 -72.46
CA ASP A 8 57.35 55.85 -71.42
C ASP A 8 58.21 55.15 -70.35
N HIS A 9 58.26 53.82 -70.40
CA HIS A 9 59.04 52.98 -69.50
C HIS A 9 59.52 51.70 -70.20
N ASN A 10 60.57 51.09 -69.66
CA ASN A 10 61.04 49.77 -70.07
C ASN A 10 61.22 48.88 -68.84
N GLU A 11 60.88 47.60 -68.98
CA GLU A 11 61.05 46.60 -67.93
C GLU A 11 61.95 45.47 -68.40
N TYR A 12 62.83 45.00 -67.52
CA TYR A 12 63.70 43.85 -67.77
C TYR A 12 63.74 42.91 -66.57
N THR A 13 64.05 41.65 -66.84
CA THR A 13 64.32 40.64 -65.80
C THR A 13 65.82 40.37 -65.77
N GLY A 14 66.40 40.45 -64.57
CA GLY A 14 67.79 40.12 -64.32
C GLY A 14 68.08 38.65 -64.58
N ASN A 15 69.21 38.37 -65.22
CA ASN A 15 69.73 37.02 -65.45
C ASN A 15 70.96 36.73 -64.58
N GLY A 16 71.33 37.64 -63.66
CA GLY A 16 72.53 37.54 -62.84
C GLY A 16 73.83 37.94 -63.54
N ALA A 17 73.79 38.40 -64.80
CA ALA A 17 74.97 38.73 -65.60
C ALA A 17 74.90 40.11 -66.29
N THR A 18 73.72 40.56 -66.70
CA THR A 18 73.53 41.82 -67.43
C THR A 18 73.61 43.05 -66.51
N THR A 19 74.45 44.02 -66.88
CA THR A 19 74.61 45.32 -66.20
C THR A 19 74.05 46.51 -66.98
N SER A 20 73.90 46.39 -68.30
CA SER A 20 73.42 47.46 -69.17
C SER A 20 72.02 47.14 -69.69
N PHE A 21 71.08 48.03 -69.41
CA PHE A 21 69.67 47.92 -69.79
C PHE A 21 69.30 49.10 -70.69
N PRO A 22 68.94 48.87 -71.97
CA PRO A 22 68.56 49.96 -72.86
C PRO A 22 67.24 50.60 -72.41
N TYR A 23 67.03 51.86 -72.76
CA TYR A 23 65.71 52.50 -72.72
C TYR A 23 65.44 53.11 -74.11
N THR A 24 64.19 53.01 -74.55
CA THR A 24 63.80 53.22 -75.97
C THR A 24 63.00 54.50 -76.20
N PHE A 25 63.05 55.43 -75.24
CA PHE A 25 62.31 56.69 -75.24
C PHE A 25 63.24 57.87 -74.96
N ARG A 26 62.87 59.05 -75.46
CA ARG A 26 63.65 60.30 -75.31
C ARG A 26 63.53 60.84 -73.87
N ILE A 27 64.66 61.31 -73.35
CA ILE A 27 64.81 62.07 -72.09
C ILE A 27 65.65 63.33 -72.37
N PHE A 28 65.46 64.42 -71.62
CA PHE A 28 66.20 65.66 -71.83
C PHE A 28 67.47 65.73 -70.97
N LYS A 29 67.37 65.33 -69.71
CA LYS A 29 68.44 65.32 -68.71
C LYS A 29 68.57 63.90 -68.13
N LYS A 30 69.74 63.55 -67.60
CA LYS A 30 69.94 62.24 -66.94
C LYS A 30 69.03 62.03 -65.72
N SER A 31 68.64 63.12 -65.08
CA SER A 31 67.71 63.15 -63.93
C SER A 31 66.27 62.84 -64.30
N ASP A 32 65.91 62.83 -65.59
CA ASP A 32 64.54 62.58 -66.05
C ASP A 32 64.19 61.08 -66.07
N LEU A 33 65.01 60.26 -65.42
CA LEU A 33 64.82 58.82 -65.27
C LEU A 33 64.72 58.47 -63.80
N VAL A 34 63.77 57.58 -63.49
CA VAL A 34 63.71 56.85 -62.24
C VAL A 34 63.93 55.38 -62.55
N VAL A 35 64.86 54.75 -61.83
CA VAL A 35 65.19 53.34 -62.00
C VAL A 35 64.87 52.62 -60.71
N GLN A 36 64.01 51.60 -60.80
CA GLN A 36 63.59 50.81 -59.65
C GLN A 36 63.91 49.35 -59.88
N VAL A 37 64.24 48.63 -58.81
CA VAL A 37 64.43 47.18 -58.84
C VAL A 37 63.48 46.51 -57.86
N SER A 38 62.93 45.36 -58.26
CA SER A 38 62.12 44.50 -57.40
C SER A 38 62.83 43.19 -57.15
N ASP A 39 62.91 42.79 -55.88
CA ASP A 39 63.37 41.46 -55.49
C ASP A 39 62.32 40.37 -55.77
N LEU A 40 62.67 39.11 -55.44
CA LEU A 40 61.78 37.95 -55.60
C LEU A 40 60.57 37.94 -54.65
N ASN A 41 60.59 38.76 -53.59
CA ASN A 41 59.50 38.90 -52.63
C ASN A 41 58.55 40.06 -52.99
N GLY A 42 58.83 40.79 -54.08
CA GLY A 42 58.05 41.95 -54.51
C GLY A 42 58.38 43.24 -53.76
N ASN A 43 59.52 43.30 -53.05
CA ASN A 43 59.98 44.54 -52.43
C ASN A 43 60.65 45.42 -53.50
N VAL A 44 60.11 46.62 -53.70
CA VAL A 44 60.60 47.59 -54.69
C VAL A 44 61.56 48.57 -54.03
N THR A 45 62.72 48.78 -54.64
CA THR A 45 63.75 49.75 -54.20
C THR A 45 64.09 50.68 -55.36
N GLU A 46 64.09 51.99 -55.12
CA GLU A 46 64.54 52.99 -56.09
C GLU A 46 66.06 53.16 -56.02
N LEU A 47 66.73 53.11 -57.18
CA LEU A 47 68.16 53.30 -57.29
C LEU A 47 68.50 54.79 -57.44
N VAL A 48 69.61 55.20 -56.84
CA VAL A 48 70.07 56.60 -56.88
C VAL A 48 70.95 56.84 -58.12
N LEU A 49 70.70 57.91 -58.85
CA LEU A 49 71.50 58.30 -60.03
C LEU A 49 72.97 58.56 -59.62
N ASP A 50 73.90 58.20 -60.51
CA ASP A 50 75.37 58.30 -60.38
C ASP A 50 76.02 57.43 -59.28
N THR A 51 75.24 56.77 -58.43
CA THR A 51 75.74 55.81 -57.42
C THR A 51 75.19 54.40 -57.62
N GLY A 52 73.87 54.27 -57.78
CA GLY A 52 73.17 53.02 -58.05
C GLY A 52 73.03 52.69 -59.54
N TYR A 53 73.08 53.69 -60.41
CA TYR A 53 73.12 53.51 -61.87
C TYR A 53 73.68 54.75 -62.58
N THR A 54 74.15 54.57 -63.81
CA THR A 54 74.56 55.68 -64.70
C THR A 54 73.74 55.67 -65.99
N VAL A 55 73.54 56.84 -66.58
CA VAL A 55 72.72 57.02 -67.79
C VAL A 55 73.58 57.46 -68.98
N THR A 56 73.41 56.77 -70.09
CA THR A 56 73.95 57.13 -71.41
C THR A 56 72.80 57.53 -72.34
N GLY A 57 73.07 58.34 -73.37
CA GLY A 57 72.07 58.72 -74.38
C GLY A 57 71.04 59.78 -73.96
N ALA A 58 71.29 60.55 -72.89
CA ALA A 58 70.42 61.69 -72.57
C ALA A 58 70.43 62.74 -73.71
N GLY A 59 69.26 63.24 -74.09
CA GLY A 59 69.07 64.18 -75.19
C GLY A 59 68.95 63.55 -76.58
N THR A 60 69.15 62.23 -76.74
CA THR A 60 68.96 61.54 -78.03
C THR A 60 67.49 61.19 -78.27
N TYR A 61 67.07 61.15 -79.53
CA TYR A 61 65.68 60.83 -79.89
C TYR A 61 65.31 59.35 -79.71
N SER A 62 66.29 58.44 -79.79
CA SER A 62 66.06 56.98 -79.75
C SER A 62 66.33 56.35 -78.37
N GLY A 63 66.63 57.18 -77.35
CA GLY A 63 67.00 56.71 -76.01
C GLY A 63 68.48 56.28 -75.90
N GLY A 64 68.78 55.53 -74.85
CA GLY A 64 70.15 55.15 -74.47
C GLY A 64 70.16 53.93 -73.57
N SER A 65 71.10 53.86 -72.61
CA SER A 65 71.16 52.75 -71.65
C SER A 65 71.39 53.23 -70.21
N VAL A 66 70.72 52.53 -69.29
CA VAL A 66 70.99 52.53 -67.85
C VAL A 66 72.02 51.45 -67.55
N VAL A 67 73.14 51.82 -66.92
CA VAL A 67 74.22 50.89 -66.56
C VAL A 67 74.34 50.81 -65.04
N LEU A 68 74.13 49.61 -64.50
CA LEU A 68 74.27 49.29 -63.09
C LEU A 68 75.75 48.99 -62.74
N PRO A 69 76.20 49.31 -61.50
CA PRO A 69 77.55 49.01 -61.03
C PRO A 69 77.79 47.51 -60.79
N SER A 70 76.74 46.69 -60.73
CA SER A 70 76.80 45.24 -60.58
C SER A 70 75.64 44.57 -61.33
N PRO A 71 75.80 43.32 -61.79
CA PRO A 71 74.73 42.62 -62.51
C PRO A 71 73.43 42.55 -61.71
N LEU A 72 72.29 42.77 -62.37
CA LEU A 72 70.99 42.57 -61.74
C LEU A 72 70.80 41.08 -61.46
N ALA A 73 70.56 40.73 -60.19
CA ALA A 73 70.43 39.34 -59.74
C ALA A 73 69.36 38.55 -60.53
N ALA A 74 69.56 37.25 -60.67
CA ALA A 74 68.66 36.40 -61.43
C ALA A 74 67.22 36.43 -60.87
N GLY A 75 66.25 36.71 -61.73
CA GLY A 75 64.83 36.79 -61.39
C GLY A 75 64.37 38.11 -60.76
N TRP A 76 65.29 39.03 -60.41
CA TRP A 76 64.91 40.39 -60.03
C TRP A 76 64.39 41.15 -61.25
N ARG A 77 63.50 42.11 -61.05
CA ARG A 77 62.99 42.98 -62.13
C ARG A 77 63.57 44.37 -62.00
N ILE A 78 63.83 45.03 -63.13
CA ILE A 78 64.21 46.45 -63.19
C ILE A 78 63.21 47.19 -64.06
N THR A 79 62.76 48.33 -63.56
CA THR A 79 61.90 49.30 -64.26
C THR A 79 62.72 50.56 -64.50
N ILE A 80 62.67 51.06 -65.72
CA ILE A 80 63.29 52.32 -66.13
C ILE A 80 62.15 53.20 -66.63
N ASP A 81 61.75 54.18 -65.83
CA ASP A 81 60.63 55.07 -66.09
C ASP A 81 61.12 56.48 -66.39
N ARG A 82 60.53 57.13 -67.40
CA ARG A 82 60.70 58.57 -67.57
C ARG A 82 59.88 59.32 -66.53
N VAL A 83 60.53 60.19 -65.77
CA VAL A 83 59.88 61.08 -64.81
C VAL A 83 60.34 62.51 -65.08
N LEU A 84 59.41 63.35 -65.56
CA LEU A 84 59.62 64.76 -65.79
C LEU A 84 58.95 65.59 -64.69
N ASP A 85 59.56 66.74 -64.38
CA ASP A 85 58.97 67.74 -63.50
C ASP A 85 57.74 68.36 -64.17
N VAL A 86 56.66 68.57 -63.41
CA VAL A 86 55.41 69.14 -63.94
C VAL A 86 55.53 70.68 -63.98
N VAL A 87 56.47 71.18 -64.77
CA VAL A 87 56.76 72.61 -64.95
C VAL A 87 56.87 72.95 -66.44
N GLN A 88 56.66 74.23 -66.76
CA GLN A 88 56.95 74.76 -68.10
C GLN A 88 58.27 75.55 -68.05
N GLU A 89 59.37 74.94 -68.50
CA GLU A 89 60.70 75.60 -68.51
C GLU A 89 60.84 76.63 -69.65
N THR A 90 60.09 76.46 -70.74
CA THR A 90 60.19 77.30 -71.94
C THR A 90 59.21 78.47 -71.90
N ASP A 91 59.74 79.70 -71.83
CA ASP A 91 59.00 80.96 -71.97
C ASP A 91 59.06 81.48 -73.42
N LEU A 92 57.91 81.54 -74.09
CA LEU A 92 57.79 81.99 -75.48
C LEU A 92 57.50 83.50 -75.54
N ARG A 93 58.47 84.29 -76.00
CA ARG A 93 58.34 85.76 -76.09
C ARG A 93 57.60 86.21 -77.35
N ASN A 94 56.72 87.20 -77.21
CA ASN A 94 56.03 87.81 -78.36
C ASN A 94 57.00 88.56 -79.28
N GLN A 95 56.84 88.43 -80.60
CA GLN A 95 57.69 89.02 -81.66
C GLN A 95 59.18 88.61 -81.67
N GLY A 96 59.54 87.48 -81.05
CA GLY A 96 60.88 86.89 -81.14
C GLY A 96 61.16 86.13 -82.45
N LYS A 97 62.43 85.76 -82.67
CA LYS A 97 62.81 84.85 -83.78
C LYS A 97 62.19 83.47 -83.55
N PHE A 98 61.58 82.89 -84.59
CA PHE A 98 61.00 81.55 -84.54
C PHE A 98 62.10 80.50 -84.67
N PHE A 99 62.40 79.79 -83.57
CA PHE A 99 63.27 78.62 -83.55
C PHE A 99 62.39 77.37 -83.44
N PRO A 100 62.24 76.57 -84.52
CA PRO A 100 61.40 75.38 -84.52
C PRO A 100 61.75 74.40 -83.39
N GLU A 101 63.04 74.22 -83.10
CA GLU A 101 63.53 73.26 -82.10
C GLU A 101 63.06 73.59 -80.68
N VAL A 102 62.98 74.88 -80.32
CA VAL A 102 62.49 75.33 -79.00
C VAL A 102 61.00 75.04 -78.83
N HIS A 103 60.23 75.12 -79.91
CA HIS A 103 58.80 74.83 -79.90
C HIS A 103 58.54 73.32 -79.86
N GLU A 104 59.27 72.55 -80.67
CA GLU A 104 59.20 71.08 -80.68
C GLU A 104 59.63 70.50 -79.33
N ASP A 105 60.70 70.98 -78.70
CA ASP A 105 61.11 70.51 -77.36
C ASP A 105 60.05 70.83 -76.29
N ALA A 106 59.37 71.99 -76.38
CA ALA A 106 58.27 72.33 -75.48
C ALA A 106 57.02 71.44 -75.70
N PHE A 107 56.65 71.16 -76.94
CA PHE A 107 55.53 70.25 -77.26
C PHE A 107 55.86 68.80 -76.92
N ASP A 108 57.11 68.36 -77.13
CA ASP A 108 57.61 67.06 -76.71
C ASP A 108 57.51 66.93 -75.19
N TYR A 109 57.98 67.92 -74.43
CA TYR A 109 57.90 67.91 -72.96
C TYR A 109 56.45 67.76 -72.47
N LEU A 110 55.51 68.51 -73.05
CA LEU A 110 54.08 68.38 -72.74
C LEU A 110 53.52 67.00 -73.12
N THR A 111 53.89 66.47 -74.29
CA THR A 111 53.47 65.15 -74.76
C THR A 111 53.99 64.04 -73.83
N MET A 112 55.23 64.17 -73.35
CA MET A 112 55.85 63.26 -72.40
C MET A 112 55.18 63.31 -71.02
N LEU A 113 54.81 64.51 -70.54
CA LEU A 113 54.01 64.66 -69.32
C LEU A 113 52.63 63.98 -69.44
N ILE A 114 51.98 64.09 -70.60
CA ILE A 114 50.71 63.39 -70.87
C ILE A 114 50.90 61.86 -70.82
N GLN A 115 51.96 61.33 -71.44
CA GLN A 115 52.29 59.90 -71.36
C GLN A 115 52.50 59.46 -69.91
N GLN A 116 53.25 60.23 -69.12
CA GLN A 116 53.47 59.98 -67.70
C GLN A 116 52.14 59.95 -66.91
N CYS A 117 51.21 60.86 -67.17
CA CYS A 117 49.88 60.83 -66.56
C CYS A 117 49.09 59.56 -66.91
N PHE A 118 49.14 59.09 -68.16
CA PHE A 118 48.53 57.80 -68.53
C PHE A 118 49.22 56.62 -67.84
N GLY A 119 50.53 56.67 -67.62
CA GLY A 119 51.27 55.71 -66.80
C GLY A 119 50.72 55.64 -65.37
N TRP A 120 50.43 56.78 -64.74
CA TRP A 120 49.80 56.83 -63.42
C TRP A 120 48.40 56.21 -63.41
N PHE A 121 47.56 56.53 -64.39
CA PHE A 121 46.20 55.96 -64.48
C PHE A 121 46.20 54.44 -64.67
N ARG A 122 47.19 53.87 -65.38
CA ARG A 122 47.33 52.42 -65.53
C ARG A 122 47.63 51.69 -64.21
N ARG A 123 48.19 52.39 -63.22
CA ARG A 123 48.50 51.88 -61.88
C ARG A 123 47.41 52.15 -60.84
N ALA A 124 46.46 53.03 -61.15
CA ALA A 124 45.32 53.33 -60.29
C ALA A 124 44.29 52.19 -60.29
N LEU A 125 43.51 52.09 -59.21
CA LEU A 125 42.38 51.18 -59.15
C LEU A 125 41.26 51.72 -60.04
N MET A 126 40.94 51.03 -61.14
CA MET A 126 39.98 51.50 -62.14
C MET A 126 38.85 50.50 -62.38
N LYS A 127 37.75 51.01 -62.93
CA LYS A 127 36.69 50.17 -63.49
C LYS A 127 37.16 49.56 -64.82
N PRO A 128 36.93 48.27 -65.09
CA PRO A 128 37.32 47.65 -66.35
C PRO A 128 36.51 48.17 -67.55
N SER A 129 35.32 48.71 -67.33
CA SER A 129 34.52 49.40 -68.36
C SER A 129 33.56 50.42 -67.71
N LEU A 130 32.97 51.32 -68.51
CA LEU A 130 31.96 52.26 -68.04
C LEU A 130 30.70 51.58 -67.48
N LEU A 131 30.42 50.33 -67.90
CA LEU A 131 29.29 49.53 -67.41
C LEU A 131 29.61 48.80 -66.10
N ALA A 132 30.90 48.64 -65.76
CA ALA A 132 31.29 47.92 -64.56
C ALA A 132 30.89 48.68 -63.30
N LYS A 133 30.26 47.96 -62.36
CA LYS A 133 29.89 48.47 -61.03
C LYS A 133 30.94 48.13 -59.97
N TYR A 134 32.13 47.69 -60.38
CA TYR A 134 33.22 47.30 -59.49
C TYR A 134 34.55 47.83 -60.00
N TYR A 135 35.50 47.96 -59.08
CA TYR A 135 36.89 48.25 -59.36
C TYR A 135 37.68 46.94 -59.45
N ASP A 136 38.53 46.78 -60.46
CA ASP A 136 39.32 45.56 -60.67
C ASP A 136 40.77 45.76 -60.21
N ALA A 137 41.20 45.03 -59.18
CA ALA A 137 42.58 45.04 -58.70
C ALA A 137 43.52 44.13 -59.53
N LYS A 138 43.01 43.39 -60.52
CA LYS A 138 43.76 42.47 -61.38
C LYS A 138 44.58 41.44 -60.59
N GLN A 139 43.97 40.91 -59.53
CA GLN A 139 44.61 40.00 -58.55
C GLN A 139 45.80 40.58 -57.78
N ASN A 140 46.06 41.89 -57.87
CA ASN A 140 47.05 42.55 -57.01
C ASN A 140 46.49 42.74 -55.59
N ARG A 141 47.38 42.67 -54.61
CA ARG A 141 47.06 42.91 -53.21
C ARG A 141 46.73 44.40 -52.99
N ILE A 142 45.59 44.67 -52.36
CA ILE A 142 45.28 45.99 -51.79
C ILE A 142 45.80 46.01 -50.35
N SER A 143 46.79 46.86 -50.07
CA SER A 143 47.38 47.03 -48.73
C SER A 143 46.93 48.35 -48.10
N ASN A 144 47.09 48.45 -46.77
CA ASN A 144 46.78 49.65 -45.98
C ASN A 144 45.31 50.13 -46.06
N LEU A 145 44.37 49.20 -46.24
CA LEU A 145 42.94 49.47 -46.18
C LEU A 145 42.52 49.77 -44.72
N ALA A 146 41.75 50.84 -44.51
CA ALA A 146 41.20 51.20 -43.21
C ALA A 146 40.16 50.17 -42.70
N ASP A 147 39.79 50.25 -41.43
CA ASP A 147 38.66 49.48 -40.90
C ASP A 147 37.34 50.04 -41.47
N PRO A 148 36.36 49.19 -41.85
CA PRO A 148 35.09 49.63 -42.42
C PRO A 148 34.26 50.40 -41.40
N SER A 149 33.63 51.49 -41.84
CA SER A 149 32.80 52.40 -41.03
C SER A 149 31.32 52.38 -41.44
N LEU A 150 31.03 52.01 -42.69
CA LEU A 150 29.69 51.90 -43.28
C LEU A 150 29.49 50.51 -43.89
N GLU A 151 28.24 50.13 -44.13
CA GLU A 151 27.86 48.76 -44.57
C GLU A 151 28.45 48.34 -45.93
N GLN A 152 28.85 49.29 -46.78
CA GLN A 152 29.37 49.02 -48.12
C GLN A 152 30.90 49.16 -48.22
N ASP A 153 31.58 49.44 -47.10
CA ASP A 153 33.03 49.58 -47.08
C ASP A 153 33.72 48.23 -47.30
N ALA A 154 34.89 48.25 -47.96
CA ALA A 154 35.70 47.05 -48.10
C ALA A 154 36.25 46.60 -46.73
N VAL A 155 36.18 45.30 -46.44
CA VAL A 155 36.59 44.73 -45.16
C VAL A 155 38.04 44.26 -45.23
N ASN A 156 38.89 44.66 -44.28
CA ASN A 156 40.24 44.13 -44.17
C ASN A 156 40.28 42.86 -43.30
N ASN A 157 41.34 42.06 -43.41
CA ASN A 157 41.45 40.77 -42.69
C ASN A 157 41.43 40.94 -41.16
N ARG A 158 41.95 42.05 -40.63
CA ARG A 158 41.95 42.33 -39.19
C ARG A 158 40.52 42.59 -38.69
N SER A 159 39.78 43.48 -39.34
CA SER A 159 38.40 43.78 -38.95
C SER A 159 37.49 42.57 -39.09
N MET A 160 37.68 41.74 -40.14
CA MET A 160 36.93 40.49 -40.29
C MET A 160 37.22 39.50 -39.15
N ARG A 161 38.49 39.31 -38.79
CA ARG A 161 38.87 38.46 -37.66
C ARG A 161 38.29 38.97 -36.36
N ASN A 162 38.39 40.27 -36.09
CA ASN A 162 37.79 40.85 -34.89
C ASN A 162 36.26 40.67 -34.85
N TYR A 163 35.56 40.81 -35.99
CA TYR A 163 34.14 40.55 -36.08
C TYR A 163 33.81 39.08 -35.80
N VAL A 164 34.57 38.15 -36.39
CA VAL A 164 34.41 36.70 -36.16
C VAL A 164 34.74 36.33 -34.72
N ASP A 165 35.85 36.84 -34.18
CA ASP A 165 36.27 36.60 -32.80
C ASP A 165 35.28 37.20 -31.81
N ALA A 166 34.69 38.38 -32.07
CA ALA A 166 33.61 38.92 -31.26
C ALA A 166 32.32 38.09 -31.36
N ALA A 167 31.99 37.61 -32.57
CA ALA A 167 30.86 36.71 -32.80
C ALA A 167 31.05 35.34 -32.12
N ILE A 168 32.29 34.89 -31.92
CA ILE A 168 32.63 33.63 -31.22
C ILE A 168 32.77 33.85 -29.70
N ALA A 169 33.43 34.92 -29.27
CA ALA A 169 33.75 35.20 -27.87
C ALA A 169 32.53 35.63 -27.04
N GLY A 170 31.45 36.10 -27.67
CA GLY A 170 30.18 36.40 -27.01
C GLY A 170 29.26 35.19 -26.78
N VAL A 171 29.65 33.99 -27.19
CA VAL A 171 28.77 32.81 -27.18
C VAL A 171 28.86 32.05 -25.86
N VAL A 172 28.16 32.56 -24.86
CA VAL A 172 27.44 31.71 -23.90
C VAL A 172 26.01 31.61 -24.47
N GLY A 173 25.78 30.70 -25.43
CA GLY A 173 24.56 30.81 -26.26
C GLY A 173 24.32 29.79 -27.38
N GLY A 174 25.38 29.16 -27.89
CA GLY A 174 25.33 28.47 -29.20
C GLY A 174 25.07 29.43 -30.37
N PHE A 175 25.67 29.15 -31.53
CA PHE A 175 25.37 29.87 -32.77
C PHE A 175 24.19 29.19 -33.46
N GLY A 176 23.09 29.91 -33.70
CA GLY A 176 21.97 29.44 -34.54
C GLY A 176 20.63 29.21 -33.83
N TRP A 177 19.59 28.99 -34.64
CA TRP A 177 18.19 28.86 -34.23
C TRP A 177 17.69 27.43 -34.44
N PHE A 178 16.96 26.91 -33.46
CA PHE A 178 16.22 25.66 -33.53
C PHE A 178 14.73 25.95 -33.78
N ILE A 179 14.14 25.24 -34.74
CA ILE A 179 12.69 25.18 -34.92
C ILE A 179 12.27 23.71 -35.07
N GLN A 180 11.28 23.30 -34.28
CA GLN A 180 10.72 21.96 -34.36
C GLN A 180 9.91 21.81 -35.65
N TYR A 181 9.93 20.61 -36.25
CA TYR A 181 9.05 20.30 -37.37
C TYR A 181 7.58 20.22 -36.88
N GLY A 182 6.69 21.02 -37.49
CA GLY A 182 5.25 21.02 -37.19
C GLY A 182 4.61 22.41 -37.33
N SER A 183 3.33 22.46 -37.70
CA SER A 183 2.58 23.73 -37.80
C SER A 183 2.47 24.40 -36.42
N GLY A 184 2.84 25.68 -36.33
CA GLY A 184 2.80 26.45 -35.08
C GLY A 184 4.07 26.40 -34.22
N ALA A 185 5.14 25.73 -34.67
CA ALA A 185 6.43 25.77 -33.98
C ALA A 185 7.09 27.16 -34.06
N VAL A 186 7.73 27.60 -32.97
CA VAL A 186 8.38 28.91 -32.84
C VAL A 186 9.89 28.73 -32.72
N TYR A 187 10.66 29.68 -33.24
CA TYR A 187 12.12 29.69 -33.13
C TYR A 187 12.59 29.88 -31.68
N ARG A 188 13.63 29.15 -31.29
CA ARG A 188 14.41 29.39 -30.07
C ARG A 188 15.89 29.12 -30.34
N THR A 189 16.78 29.50 -29.43
CA THR A 189 18.23 29.23 -29.62
C THR A 189 18.52 27.73 -29.47
N PHE A 190 19.60 27.24 -30.10
CA PHE A 190 20.05 25.86 -29.87
C PHE A 190 20.38 25.59 -28.40
N GLN A 191 20.98 26.56 -27.69
CA GLN A 191 21.29 26.40 -26.27
C GLN A 191 20.04 26.27 -25.42
N ASP A 192 19.02 27.11 -25.64
CA ASP A 192 17.74 26.97 -24.93
C ASP A 192 17.18 25.57 -25.15
N LYS A 193 17.22 25.07 -26.39
CA LYS A 193 16.72 23.73 -26.70
C LYS A 193 17.54 22.62 -26.02
N MET A 194 18.87 22.75 -25.99
CA MET A 194 19.76 21.77 -25.35
C MET A 194 19.62 21.79 -23.83
N ARG A 195 19.24 22.92 -23.21
CA ARG A 195 18.97 23.02 -21.77
C ARG A 195 17.65 22.39 -21.33
N ASP A 196 16.76 22.01 -22.25
CA ASP A 196 15.52 21.30 -21.91
C ASP A 196 15.79 19.98 -21.15
N ASN A 197 16.94 19.32 -21.40
CA ASN A 197 17.41 18.16 -20.63
C ASN A 197 18.93 18.26 -20.46
N VAL A 198 19.44 18.11 -19.24
CA VAL A 198 20.88 18.11 -18.96
C VAL A 198 21.40 16.68 -18.91
N ASN A 199 22.57 16.40 -19.51
CA ASN A 199 23.23 15.10 -19.39
C ASN A 199 24.33 15.16 -18.32
N ALA A 200 24.42 14.16 -17.45
CA ALA A 200 25.46 14.09 -16.42
C ALA A 200 26.88 14.11 -17.03
N LEU A 201 27.08 13.56 -18.23
CA LEU A 201 28.37 13.61 -18.94
C LEU A 201 28.77 15.01 -19.41
N ASP A 202 27.85 15.98 -19.42
CA ASP A 202 28.18 17.38 -19.74
C ASP A 202 29.07 18.01 -18.64
N PHE A 203 29.05 17.44 -17.43
CA PHE A 203 29.87 17.86 -16.30
C PHE A 203 31.14 17.01 -16.14
N VAL A 204 31.28 15.94 -16.93
CA VAL A 204 32.44 15.05 -16.91
C VAL A 204 33.44 15.51 -17.98
N PRO A 205 34.72 15.77 -17.61
CA PRO A 205 35.78 16.06 -18.57
C PRO A 205 35.84 14.98 -19.67
N PHE A 206 36.03 15.39 -20.92
CA PHE A 206 35.90 14.50 -22.08
C PHE A 206 36.75 13.23 -21.95
N GLU A 207 37.98 13.37 -21.48
CA GLU A 207 38.94 12.30 -21.25
C GLU A 207 38.56 11.33 -20.13
N GLN A 208 37.67 11.73 -19.21
CA GLN A 208 37.22 10.91 -18.07
C GLN A 208 35.85 10.26 -18.31
N ARG A 209 35.16 10.57 -19.41
CA ARG A 209 33.82 10.04 -19.70
C ARG A 209 33.79 8.51 -19.74
N TYR A 210 34.80 7.88 -20.34
CA TYR A 210 34.88 6.42 -20.36
C TYR A 210 35.06 5.84 -18.95
N ALA A 211 35.98 6.40 -18.17
CA ALA A 211 36.24 5.98 -16.80
C ALA A 211 35.01 6.15 -15.88
N ALA A 212 34.27 7.25 -16.05
CA ALA A 212 33.06 7.57 -15.30
C ALA A 212 31.93 6.54 -15.53
N LEU A 213 31.84 5.99 -16.74
CA LEU A 213 30.84 4.99 -17.11
C LEU A 213 31.27 3.55 -16.76
N ASN A 214 32.53 3.32 -16.40
CA ASN A 214 33.10 1.98 -16.22
C ASN A 214 33.54 1.66 -14.78
N PHE A 215 33.14 2.47 -13.80
CA PHE A 215 33.49 2.31 -12.39
C PHE A 215 35.01 2.45 -12.12
N GLU A 216 35.67 3.38 -12.81
CA GLU A 216 37.12 3.59 -12.70
C GLU A 216 37.48 4.91 -11.97
N VAL A 217 36.57 5.89 -11.97
CA VAL A 217 36.76 7.19 -11.32
C VAL A 217 35.49 7.61 -10.59
N ASP A 218 35.66 8.32 -9.46
CA ASP A 218 34.54 8.81 -8.66
C ASP A 218 33.85 9.96 -9.39
N ALA A 219 32.59 9.74 -9.76
CA ALA A 219 31.78 10.66 -10.53
C ALA A 219 30.84 11.51 -9.67
N SER A 220 30.96 11.44 -8.33
CA SER A 220 30.08 12.13 -7.39
C SER A 220 29.93 13.61 -7.68
N GLU A 221 31.05 14.33 -7.83
CA GLU A 221 31.02 15.79 -7.97
C GLU A 221 30.36 16.23 -9.29
N TRP A 222 30.62 15.50 -10.37
CA TRP A 222 30.03 15.79 -11.67
C TRP A 222 28.52 15.55 -11.67
N LEU A 223 28.08 14.46 -11.03
CA LEU A 223 26.65 14.17 -10.90
C LEU A 223 25.96 15.21 -10.00
N ILE A 224 26.55 15.58 -8.87
CA ILE A 224 26.03 16.63 -7.98
C ILE A 224 25.92 17.96 -8.72
N ASN A 225 26.92 18.34 -9.52
CA ASN A 225 26.87 19.55 -10.33
C ASN A 225 25.79 19.50 -11.41
N ALA A 226 25.58 18.33 -12.04
CA ALA A 226 24.51 18.15 -13.01
C ALA A 226 23.12 18.31 -12.37
N ILE A 227 22.92 17.72 -11.19
CA ILE A 227 21.70 17.83 -10.40
C ILE A 227 21.44 19.28 -9.95
N ASN A 228 22.49 19.99 -9.54
CA ASN A 228 22.40 21.39 -9.09
C ASN A 228 22.53 22.42 -10.22
N SER A 229 22.43 21.99 -11.48
CA SER A 229 22.53 22.88 -12.66
C SER A 229 21.33 23.81 -12.84
N GLY A 230 20.23 23.57 -12.11
CA GLY A 230 18.95 24.26 -12.27
C GLY A 230 18.02 23.64 -13.31
N ALA A 231 18.42 22.54 -13.96
CA ALA A 231 17.57 21.81 -14.90
C ALA A 231 16.51 20.96 -14.19
N SER A 232 15.30 20.91 -14.76
CA SER A 232 14.21 20.06 -14.25
C SER A 232 14.39 18.58 -14.59
N VAL A 233 15.22 18.25 -15.59
CA VAL A 233 15.50 16.87 -16.00
C VAL A 233 17.00 16.67 -16.19
N VAL A 234 17.56 15.72 -15.44
CA VAL A 234 18.96 15.30 -15.51
C VAL A 234 19.01 13.84 -15.95
N ARG A 235 19.68 13.59 -17.08
CA ARG A 235 19.86 12.26 -17.65
C ARG A 235 21.22 11.69 -17.26
N ILE A 236 21.23 10.45 -16.78
CA ILE A 236 22.45 9.72 -16.45
C ILE A 236 22.61 8.56 -17.43
N PRO A 237 23.58 8.63 -18.36
CA PRO A 237 23.80 7.57 -19.34
C PRO A 237 24.06 6.20 -18.72
N ALA A 238 23.71 5.15 -19.47
CA ALA A 238 24.00 3.77 -19.11
C ALA A 238 25.49 3.56 -18.79
N GLY A 239 25.77 2.87 -17.69
CA GLY A 239 27.12 2.71 -17.16
C GLY A 239 27.13 2.49 -15.66
N LYS A 240 28.32 2.23 -15.12
CA LYS A 240 28.60 2.01 -13.71
C LYS A 240 29.29 3.24 -13.14
N TRP A 241 28.50 4.11 -12.52
CA TRP A 241 28.96 5.35 -11.94
C TRP A 241 29.42 5.09 -10.52
N MET A 242 30.72 5.24 -10.25
CA MET A 242 31.24 5.17 -8.88
C MET A 242 30.89 6.45 -8.14
N ILE A 243 30.24 6.34 -6.99
CA ILE A 243 29.75 7.46 -6.18
C ILE A 243 30.25 7.28 -4.74
N SER A 244 31.02 8.22 -4.21
CA SER A 244 31.48 8.22 -2.81
C SER A 244 30.72 9.19 -1.91
N LYS A 245 29.89 10.08 -2.48
CA LYS A 245 29.14 11.12 -1.76
C LYS A 245 27.63 10.91 -1.86
N ASN A 246 26.91 11.46 -0.89
CA ASN A 246 25.45 11.49 -0.90
C ASN A 246 24.93 12.28 -2.11
N ILE A 247 23.85 11.80 -2.73
CA ILE A 247 23.18 12.46 -3.85
C ILE A 247 21.83 13.00 -3.38
N ASP A 248 21.75 14.31 -3.16
CA ASP A 248 20.50 14.97 -2.78
C ASP A 248 19.80 15.52 -4.03
N VAL A 249 18.66 14.94 -4.40
CA VAL A 249 17.84 15.39 -5.55
C VAL A 249 16.92 16.54 -5.10
N PRO A 250 17.07 17.75 -5.65
CA PRO A 250 16.25 18.89 -5.26
C PRO A 250 14.78 18.73 -5.66
N PRO A 251 13.89 19.56 -5.08
CA PRO A 251 12.48 19.50 -5.43
C PRO A 251 12.22 19.83 -6.91
N GLY A 252 11.30 19.08 -7.52
CA GLY A 252 10.94 19.25 -8.94
C GLY A 252 11.98 18.76 -9.95
N VAL A 253 13.12 18.21 -9.50
CA VAL A 253 14.15 17.65 -10.39
C VAL A 253 13.89 16.17 -10.67
N SER A 254 13.96 15.78 -11.94
CA SER A 254 13.85 14.40 -12.39
C SER A 254 15.21 13.84 -12.76
N LEU A 255 15.69 12.86 -12.00
CA LEU A 255 16.91 12.09 -12.26
C LEU A 255 16.56 10.81 -13.04
N ILE A 256 16.99 10.72 -14.30
CA ILE A 256 16.54 9.67 -15.22
C ILE A 256 17.74 8.93 -15.80
N GLY A 257 17.84 7.62 -15.53
CA GLY A 257 18.80 6.74 -16.20
C GLY A 257 18.30 6.18 -17.54
N ASP A 258 19.13 5.38 -18.18
CA ASP A 258 18.83 4.69 -19.45
C ASP A 258 18.23 3.29 -19.25
N GLY A 259 17.95 2.89 -18.01
CA GLY A 259 17.30 1.62 -17.68
C GLY A 259 17.92 0.91 -16.48
N ILE A 260 17.31 -0.22 -16.13
CA ILE A 260 17.78 -1.15 -15.10
C ILE A 260 18.32 -2.44 -15.73
N ASP A 261 18.89 -3.33 -14.92
CA ASP A 261 19.34 -4.67 -15.34
C ASP A 261 18.64 -5.75 -14.52
N TYR A 262 18.89 -7.01 -14.87
CA TYR A 262 18.41 -8.16 -14.12
C TYR A 262 19.02 -8.22 -12.71
N TRP A 263 18.16 -8.35 -11.70
CA TRP A 263 18.55 -8.58 -10.31
C TRP A 263 17.57 -9.56 -9.68
N ASP A 264 18.08 -10.70 -9.22
CA ASP A 264 17.28 -11.75 -8.60
C ASP A 264 18.00 -12.30 -7.35
N THR A 265 17.25 -12.42 -6.26
CA THR A 265 17.69 -13.04 -5.01
C THR A 265 17.29 -14.52 -4.93
N TYR A 266 16.51 -15.02 -5.89
CA TYR A 266 16.05 -16.41 -5.99
C TYR A 266 17.08 -17.32 -6.69
N ARG A 267 17.00 -18.63 -6.41
CA ARG A 267 18.04 -19.66 -6.68
C ARG A 267 18.68 -19.60 -8.09
N PRO A 268 19.95 -20.02 -8.21
CA PRO A 268 20.65 -20.05 -9.49
C PRO A 268 19.95 -21.03 -10.44
N ALA A 269 19.30 -20.51 -11.48
CA ALA A 269 19.02 -21.29 -12.66
C ALA A 269 20.36 -21.56 -13.38
N PRO A 270 20.59 -22.76 -13.92
CA PRO A 270 21.90 -23.16 -14.47
C PRO A 270 22.37 -22.32 -15.68
N ASP A 271 21.53 -21.42 -16.20
CA ASP A 271 21.75 -20.59 -17.39
C ASP A 271 21.81 -19.07 -17.12
N ARG A 272 21.68 -18.60 -15.86
CA ARG A 272 21.60 -17.15 -15.56
C ARG A 272 22.50 -16.74 -14.39
N LEU A 273 23.21 -15.62 -14.56
CA LEU A 273 23.82 -14.90 -13.43
C LEU A 273 22.69 -14.38 -12.54
N LEU A 274 22.75 -14.67 -11.24
CA LEU A 274 21.79 -14.22 -10.22
C LEU A 274 21.60 -12.69 -10.25
N LYS A 275 22.69 -11.95 -10.47
CA LYS A 275 22.72 -10.48 -10.50
C LYS A 275 23.53 -10.01 -11.72
N SER A 276 22.89 -9.37 -12.70
CA SER A 276 23.51 -8.83 -13.92
C SER A 276 23.88 -7.36 -13.77
N TRP A 277 24.96 -6.95 -14.45
CA TRP A 277 25.56 -5.60 -14.38
C TRP A 277 26.05 -5.08 -15.74
N SER A 278 25.39 -5.53 -16.81
CA SER A 278 25.79 -5.27 -18.20
C SER A 278 24.92 -4.23 -18.91
N LYS A 279 23.77 -3.84 -18.34
CA LYS A 279 22.78 -2.97 -19.00
C LYS A 279 22.25 -1.88 -18.08
N GLY A 280 22.00 -0.70 -18.63
CA GLY A 280 21.34 0.39 -17.92
C GLY A 280 22.28 1.22 -17.04
N THR A 281 21.68 2.05 -16.18
CA THR A 281 22.39 3.02 -15.34
C THR A 281 22.53 2.49 -13.91
N HIS A 282 23.74 2.52 -13.37
CA HIS A 282 24.07 2.02 -12.03
C HIS A 282 24.81 3.09 -11.24
N LEU A 283 24.20 3.60 -10.18
CA LEU A 283 24.85 4.45 -9.19
C LEU A 283 25.41 3.54 -8.08
N VAL A 284 26.72 3.35 -8.09
CA VAL A 284 27.42 2.39 -7.23
C VAL A 284 28.15 3.13 -6.12
N PHE A 285 27.63 3.04 -4.91
CA PHE A 285 28.09 3.76 -3.74
C PHE A 285 29.26 3.07 -3.05
N VAL A 286 30.41 3.74 -2.95
CA VAL A 286 31.66 3.20 -2.41
C VAL A 286 32.05 3.81 -1.06
N GLY A 287 32.89 3.12 -0.28
CA GLY A 287 33.38 3.58 1.02
C GLY A 287 32.28 3.66 2.09
N SER A 288 32.47 4.51 3.11
CA SER A 288 31.60 4.52 4.30
C SER A 288 30.46 5.55 4.29
N GLY A 289 30.35 6.38 3.26
CA GLY A 289 29.40 7.50 3.20
C GLY A 289 29.54 8.50 4.36
N ALA A 290 29.05 9.73 4.18
CA ALA A 290 29.01 10.65 5.30
C ALA A 290 27.87 10.24 6.25
N LYS A 291 28.19 9.84 7.49
CA LYS A 291 27.20 9.58 8.55
C LYS A 291 26.75 10.88 9.21
N ASN A 292 26.09 11.73 8.43
CA ASN A 292 25.69 13.08 8.83
C ASN A 292 24.16 13.25 8.95
N LYS A 293 23.37 12.22 8.63
CA LYS A 293 21.91 12.24 8.80
C LYS A 293 21.54 11.58 10.12
N THR A 294 20.72 12.24 10.92
CA THR A 294 20.06 11.62 12.07
C THR A 294 18.57 11.61 11.79
N PHE A 295 17.83 10.70 12.43
CA PHE A 295 16.39 10.63 12.28
C PHE A 295 15.73 10.77 13.64
N LEU A 296 15.20 11.97 13.88
CA LEU A 296 14.62 12.34 15.17
C LEU A 296 13.16 11.92 15.27
N ASN A 297 12.72 11.56 16.48
CA ASN A 297 11.35 11.18 16.82
C ASN A 297 10.67 10.04 16.04
N ILE A 298 11.37 9.33 15.14
CA ILE A 298 10.80 8.21 14.36
C ILE A 298 11.32 6.83 14.80
N SER A 299 11.97 6.75 15.96
CA SER A 299 12.54 5.50 16.51
C SER A 299 11.47 4.54 17.02
N ASN A 300 11.86 3.34 17.42
CA ASN A 300 10.95 2.33 17.96
C ASN A 300 10.50 2.68 19.38
N GLU A 301 9.33 3.27 19.56
CA GLU A 301 8.73 3.52 20.88
C GLU A 301 7.70 2.43 21.28
N ARG A 302 7.59 1.37 20.47
CA ARG A 302 6.63 0.27 20.69
C ARG A 302 7.18 -0.80 21.64
N PRO A 303 6.30 -1.52 22.36
CA PRO A 303 6.67 -2.79 22.97
C PRO A 303 7.23 -3.75 21.92
N VAL A 304 8.34 -4.41 22.22
CA VAL A 304 8.86 -5.48 21.35
C VAL A 304 7.94 -6.70 21.45
N LYS A 305 7.55 -7.26 20.30
CA LYS A 305 6.82 -8.54 20.23
C LYS A 305 7.78 -9.67 19.90
N THR A 306 7.81 -10.71 20.72
CA THR A 306 8.61 -11.92 20.47
C THR A 306 7.71 -13.00 19.87
N VAL A 307 8.11 -13.57 18.73
CA VAL A 307 7.35 -14.60 18.01
C VAL A 307 8.26 -15.76 17.70
N ASN A 308 7.97 -16.93 18.27
CA ASN A 308 8.81 -18.14 18.20
C ASN A 308 10.27 -17.85 18.59
N GLY A 309 10.45 -17.13 19.72
CA GLY A 309 11.77 -16.79 20.27
C GLY A 309 12.55 -15.72 19.50
N VAL A 310 11.94 -15.03 18.54
CA VAL A 310 12.57 -13.94 17.78
C VAL A 310 11.89 -12.62 18.07
N ASP A 311 12.69 -11.63 18.48
CA ASP A 311 12.24 -10.27 18.77
C ASP A 311 11.98 -9.50 17.49
N CYS A 312 10.72 -9.12 17.27
CA CYS A 312 10.26 -8.36 16.14
C CYS A 312 10.19 -6.87 16.51
N LYS A 313 11.36 -6.22 16.54
CA LYS A 313 11.49 -4.79 16.85
C LYS A 313 11.58 -3.95 15.58
N PHE A 314 10.95 -2.77 15.60
CA PHE A 314 11.16 -1.78 14.54
C PHE A 314 12.61 -1.30 14.54
N THR A 315 13.08 -0.85 13.37
CA THR A 315 14.40 -0.25 13.22
C THR A 315 14.55 0.94 14.18
N SER A 316 15.60 0.91 15.01
CA SER A 316 15.91 2.01 15.92
C SER A 316 16.79 3.06 15.25
N PHE A 317 16.41 4.32 15.42
CA PHE A 317 17.12 5.51 14.94
C PHE A 317 17.82 6.28 16.08
N THR A 318 17.91 5.66 17.25
CA THR A 318 18.65 6.13 18.42
C THR A 318 19.69 5.06 18.82
N ASN A 319 20.59 5.39 19.74
CA ASN A 319 21.53 4.41 20.30
C ASN A 319 20.90 3.49 21.36
N GLU A 320 19.58 3.58 21.59
CA GLU A 320 18.86 2.81 22.62
C GLU A 320 19.50 2.96 24.03
N ASP A 321 20.01 4.15 24.35
CA ASP A 321 20.81 4.46 25.54
C ASP A 321 20.10 5.40 26.53
N SER A 322 18.77 5.51 26.47
CA SER A 322 18.01 6.27 27.46
C SER A 322 18.16 5.67 28.87
N VAL A 323 18.44 6.53 29.86
CA VAL A 323 18.51 6.17 31.28
C VAL A 323 17.55 7.03 32.10
N GLY A 324 16.51 6.39 32.65
CA GLY A 324 15.45 7.06 33.39
C GLY A 324 14.72 8.09 32.53
N THR A 325 14.84 9.37 32.87
CA THR A 325 14.22 10.46 32.08
C THR A 325 15.17 11.07 31.05
N SER A 326 16.44 10.66 31.03
CA SER A 326 17.41 11.15 30.05
C SER A 326 17.05 10.61 28.66
N PRO A 327 16.89 11.47 27.64
CA PRO A 327 16.53 11.01 26.30
C PRO A 327 17.69 10.23 25.66
N ALA A 328 17.36 9.24 24.83
CA ALA A 328 18.31 8.50 24.03
C ALA A 328 19.05 9.41 23.03
N THR A 329 20.33 9.14 22.78
CA THR A 329 21.13 9.90 21.85
C THR A 329 20.78 9.55 20.39
N PRO A 330 20.75 10.52 19.46
CA PRO A 330 20.52 10.26 18.04
C PRO A 330 21.63 9.43 17.41
N LYS A 331 21.25 8.47 16.57
CA LYS A 331 22.21 7.67 15.79
C LYS A 331 22.45 8.32 14.42
N PRO A 332 23.71 8.59 14.04
CA PRO A 332 24.03 9.09 12.71
C PRO A 332 24.07 7.95 11.67
N PHE A 333 23.56 8.24 10.47
CA PHE A 333 23.44 7.31 9.35
C PHE A 333 23.95 7.95 8.05
N SER A 334 24.46 7.13 7.15
CA SER A 334 24.74 7.50 5.76
C SER A 334 23.54 7.21 4.85
N VAL A 335 23.23 8.14 3.94
CA VAL A 335 22.10 8.05 3.00
C VAL A 335 22.63 8.21 1.57
N ALA A 336 22.50 7.20 0.73
CA ALA A 336 23.10 7.21 -0.60
C ALA A 336 22.42 8.24 -1.51
N VAL A 337 21.10 8.15 -1.65
CA VAL A 337 20.29 9.11 -2.42
C VAL A 337 19.15 9.65 -1.56
N SER A 338 18.92 10.96 -1.60
CA SER A 338 17.75 11.59 -1.01
C SER A 338 16.84 12.18 -2.10
N ALA A 339 15.53 11.99 -2.00
CA ALA A 339 14.53 12.57 -2.88
C ALA A 339 13.45 13.31 -2.07
N VAL A 340 12.89 14.38 -2.65
CA VAL A 340 11.96 15.30 -1.96
C VAL A 340 10.73 15.63 -2.79
N HIS A 341 9.90 16.57 -2.33
CA HIS A 341 8.66 16.96 -2.99
C HIS A 341 8.81 17.17 -4.51
N ALA A 342 7.90 16.61 -5.29
CA ALA A 342 7.86 16.65 -6.76
C ALA A 342 9.14 16.16 -7.48
N SER A 343 10.14 15.63 -6.78
CA SER A 343 11.32 15.04 -7.40
C SER A 343 10.99 13.67 -8.00
N GLN A 344 11.76 13.27 -9.02
CA GLN A 344 11.55 11.98 -9.66
C GLN A 344 12.87 11.23 -9.81
N ILE A 345 12.86 9.92 -9.56
CA ILE A 345 13.97 9.04 -9.85
C ILE A 345 13.44 7.93 -10.76
N ARG A 346 14.05 7.79 -11.94
CA ARG A 346 13.56 6.83 -12.94
C ARG A 346 14.66 6.05 -13.63
N ASN A 347 14.35 4.82 -14.02
CA ASN A 347 15.15 4.01 -14.96
C ASN A 347 16.63 3.84 -14.53
N LEU A 348 16.90 3.60 -13.24
CA LEU A 348 18.27 3.42 -12.76
C LEU A 348 18.34 2.48 -11.56
N ARG A 349 19.56 2.05 -11.23
CA ARG A 349 19.86 1.30 -10.02
C ARG A 349 20.65 2.14 -9.02
N ILE A 350 20.27 2.05 -7.76
CA ILE A 350 21.00 2.59 -6.60
C ILE A 350 21.55 1.39 -5.86
N MET A 351 22.87 1.32 -5.70
CA MET A 351 23.48 0.14 -5.09
C MET A 351 24.72 0.46 -4.28
N VAL A 352 24.97 -0.30 -3.22
CA VAL A 352 26.23 -0.23 -2.48
C VAL A 352 27.29 -1.09 -3.18
N SER A 353 28.56 -0.75 -3.09
CA SER A 353 29.65 -1.53 -3.70
C SER A 353 30.03 -2.71 -2.81
N LYS A 354 30.39 -3.85 -3.41
CA LYS A 354 31.00 -4.98 -2.71
C LYS A 354 32.32 -5.29 -3.43
N ASN A 355 33.34 -4.49 -3.11
CA ASN A 355 34.60 -4.41 -3.87
C ASN A 355 34.35 -4.11 -5.36
N GLY A 356 33.47 -3.15 -5.63
CA GLY A 356 32.91 -2.95 -6.97
C GLY A 356 31.85 -4.00 -7.31
N ILE A 357 32.10 -4.80 -8.35
CA ILE A 357 31.09 -5.63 -9.05
C ILE A 357 31.12 -7.11 -8.60
N ASP A 358 32.29 -7.64 -8.25
CA ASP A 358 32.51 -9.10 -8.21
C ASP A 358 31.90 -9.81 -7.00
N GLY A 359 31.77 -9.14 -5.85
CA GLY A 359 31.42 -9.81 -4.59
C GLY A 359 29.93 -10.18 -4.44
N TYR A 360 29.04 -9.68 -5.29
CA TYR A 360 27.59 -9.89 -5.13
C TYR A 360 27.12 -11.28 -5.53
N ASN A 361 27.84 -11.97 -6.40
CA ASN A 361 27.55 -13.34 -6.82
C ASN A 361 28.35 -14.38 -6.03
N ASP A 362 29.19 -13.95 -5.08
CA ASP A 362 30.01 -14.85 -4.27
C ASP A 362 29.24 -15.36 -3.04
N ALA A 363 28.86 -16.63 -3.07
CA ALA A 363 28.21 -17.33 -1.96
C ALA A 363 29.17 -17.68 -0.81
N GLY A 364 30.50 -17.66 -1.04
CA GLY A 364 31.52 -17.92 -0.01
C GLY A 364 31.88 -16.69 0.83
N SER A 365 31.49 -15.50 0.39
CA SER A 365 31.75 -14.24 1.11
C SER A 365 30.67 -13.95 2.15
N ASN A 366 31.06 -13.54 3.35
CA ASN A 366 30.14 -13.05 4.39
C ASN A 366 30.21 -11.54 4.60
N THR A 367 30.70 -10.77 3.63
CA THR A 367 30.77 -9.31 3.74
C THR A 367 29.54 -8.63 3.14
N LEU A 368 29.08 -7.56 3.79
CA LEU A 368 27.97 -6.71 3.32
C LEU A 368 28.41 -5.70 2.23
N GLY A 369 29.70 -5.66 1.90
CA GLY A 369 30.27 -4.61 1.05
C GLY A 369 30.52 -3.32 1.83
N ASP A 370 30.51 -2.20 1.12
CA ASP A 370 30.81 -0.86 1.59
C ASP A 370 29.81 -0.33 2.63
N ASP A 371 30.24 0.63 3.45
CA ASP A 371 29.68 1.01 4.76
C ASP A 371 28.46 1.96 4.72
N TRP A 372 27.58 1.79 3.73
CA TRP A 372 26.35 2.59 3.60
C TRP A 372 25.16 2.02 4.40
N ASP A 373 24.40 2.91 5.04
CA ASP A 373 23.28 2.55 5.93
C ASP A 373 21.93 2.51 5.20
N ILE A 374 21.59 3.56 4.45
CA ILE A 374 20.30 3.73 3.74
C ILE A 374 20.54 3.98 2.24
N GLY A 375 19.83 3.26 1.37
CA GLY A 375 19.96 3.41 -0.07
C GLY A 375 19.23 4.63 -0.63
N LEU A 376 17.91 4.67 -0.45
CA LEU A 376 17.06 5.76 -0.92
C LEU A 376 16.22 6.29 0.24
N HIS A 377 16.43 7.55 0.59
CA HIS A 377 15.60 8.27 1.54
C HIS A 377 14.64 9.20 0.78
N VAL A 378 13.34 9.05 0.99
CA VAL A 378 12.33 9.92 0.41
C VAL A 378 11.64 10.65 1.57
N TYR A 379 11.71 11.98 1.57
CA TYR A 379 11.08 12.82 2.60
C TYR A 379 10.31 13.98 1.99
N ASP A 380 9.35 14.55 2.72
CA ASP A 380 8.42 15.54 2.15
C ASP A 380 7.90 15.07 0.77
N SER A 381 7.44 13.83 0.73
CA SER A 381 7.35 13.04 -0.51
C SER A 381 6.16 13.41 -1.41
N SER A 382 5.58 14.59 -1.21
CA SER A 382 4.41 15.06 -1.95
C SER A 382 4.69 15.05 -3.45
N ASP A 383 3.88 14.34 -4.22
CA ASP A 383 4.04 14.19 -5.68
C ASP A 383 5.40 13.64 -6.15
N ALA A 384 6.21 13.05 -5.24
CA ALA A 384 7.47 12.42 -5.63
C ALA A 384 7.20 11.09 -6.35
N VAL A 385 8.01 10.79 -7.38
CA VAL A 385 7.84 9.60 -8.23
C VAL A 385 9.12 8.79 -8.31
N ILE A 386 9.03 7.52 -7.92
CA ILE A 386 10.11 6.53 -8.07
C ILE A 386 9.61 5.47 -9.04
N ASP A 387 10.13 5.46 -10.26
CA ASP A 387 9.55 4.67 -11.36
C ASP A 387 10.62 3.85 -12.10
N ASN A 388 10.46 2.53 -12.12
CA ASN A 388 11.42 1.59 -12.71
C ASN A 388 12.83 1.76 -12.10
N VAL A 389 12.91 1.60 -10.77
CA VAL A 389 14.14 1.80 -9.99
C VAL A 389 14.44 0.54 -9.18
N GLN A 390 15.72 0.16 -9.11
CA GLN A 390 16.18 -0.90 -8.23
C GLN A 390 17.09 -0.31 -7.14
N VAL A 391 16.74 -0.49 -5.87
CA VAL A 391 17.58 -0.12 -4.72
C VAL A 391 18.12 -1.41 -4.10
N VAL A 392 19.31 -1.81 -4.54
CA VAL A 392 19.81 -3.19 -4.38
C VAL A 392 21.19 -3.24 -3.76
N GLY A 393 21.55 -4.39 -3.20
CA GLY A 393 22.76 -4.55 -2.39
C GLY A 393 22.45 -4.59 -0.88
N TYR A 394 23.50 -4.78 -0.08
CA TYR A 394 23.34 -5.13 1.34
C TYR A 394 23.40 -3.88 2.23
N TRP A 395 22.34 -3.08 2.20
CA TRP A 395 22.20 -1.90 3.05
C TRP A 395 22.09 -2.31 4.54
N ARG A 396 22.82 -1.63 5.42
CA ARG A 396 22.87 -1.98 6.87
C ARG A 396 21.60 -1.67 7.64
N VAL A 397 20.80 -0.71 7.15
CA VAL A 397 19.59 -0.25 7.84
C VAL A 397 18.37 -0.50 6.97
N LYS A 398 18.24 0.19 5.83
CA LYS A 398 17.13 0.01 4.88
C LYS A 398 17.54 0.27 3.45
N GLY A 399 16.98 -0.48 2.51
CA GLY A 399 17.07 -0.13 1.09
C GLY A 399 16.34 1.19 0.82
N VAL A 400 15.06 1.25 1.19
CA VAL A 400 14.25 2.47 1.07
C VAL A 400 13.73 2.91 2.43
N LEU A 401 13.87 4.19 2.74
CA LEU A 401 13.30 4.83 3.91
C LEU A 401 12.40 6.00 3.46
N LEU A 402 11.13 5.95 3.83
CA LEU A 402 10.15 7.01 3.59
C LEU A 402 9.81 7.68 4.93
N THR A 403 10.03 8.98 5.03
CA THR A 403 9.76 9.77 6.26
C THR A 403 9.04 11.07 5.94
N GLU A 404 8.43 11.71 6.93
CA GLU A 404 7.83 13.04 6.75
C GLU A 404 8.83 14.19 6.95
N ASN A 405 9.96 13.91 7.61
CA ASN A 405 11.01 14.87 7.89
C ASN A 405 12.32 14.49 7.19
N ASP A 406 13.20 15.47 7.05
CA ASP A 406 14.55 15.35 6.47
C ASP A 406 15.58 14.75 7.45
N GLY A 407 15.11 14.19 8.56
CA GLY A 407 15.92 13.80 9.71
C GLY A 407 15.89 14.78 10.88
N SER A 408 15.40 16.01 10.68
CA SER A 408 15.24 17.01 11.74
C SER A 408 13.93 16.85 12.53
N LEU A 409 13.80 17.61 13.64
CA LEU A 409 12.55 17.75 14.41
C LEU A 409 11.47 18.59 13.69
N SER A 410 11.81 19.20 12.55
CA SER A 410 10.91 20.11 11.84
C SER A 410 10.11 19.39 10.76
N MET A 411 8.80 19.63 10.74
CA MET A 411 7.94 19.20 9.64
C MET A 411 8.41 19.83 8.34
N LYS A 412 8.57 19.02 7.29
CA LYS A 412 8.94 19.52 5.96
C LYS A 412 7.77 19.61 4.99
N GLY A 413 6.64 18.96 5.25
CA GLY A 413 5.42 19.12 4.46
C GLY A 413 4.30 18.15 4.85
N ASN A 414 3.28 18.03 3.99
CA ASN A 414 2.17 17.07 4.11
C ASN A 414 2.30 16.02 2.98
N PRO A 415 3.06 14.94 3.18
CA PRO A 415 3.34 13.99 2.13
C PRO A 415 2.06 13.32 1.60
N GLU A 416 1.73 13.60 0.34
CA GLU A 416 0.58 13.02 -0.36
C GLU A 416 0.96 12.58 -1.77
N LYS A 417 0.29 11.53 -2.28
CA LYS A 417 0.41 11.09 -3.69
C LYS A 417 1.83 10.70 -4.13
N THR A 418 2.68 10.25 -3.21
CA THR A 418 3.96 9.63 -3.59
C THR A 418 3.70 8.35 -4.38
N HIS A 419 4.36 8.16 -5.51
CA HIS A 419 4.17 6.97 -6.35
C HIS A 419 5.48 6.23 -6.51
N PHE A 420 5.52 5.01 -5.99
CA PHE A 420 6.55 4.02 -6.29
C PHE A 420 5.94 3.04 -7.29
N ASN A 421 6.54 2.92 -8.47
CA ASN A 421 6.08 2.05 -9.55
C ASN A 421 7.24 1.23 -10.09
N ASN A 422 7.08 -0.09 -10.24
CA ASN A 422 8.14 -0.99 -10.70
C ASN A 422 9.43 -0.82 -9.88
N LEU A 423 9.27 -0.86 -8.55
CA LEU A 423 10.38 -0.71 -7.61
C LEU A 423 10.85 -2.08 -7.12
N TYR A 424 12.16 -2.32 -7.14
CA TYR A 424 12.75 -3.47 -6.45
C TYR A 424 13.67 -2.98 -5.34
N VAL A 425 13.51 -3.51 -4.13
CA VAL A 425 14.26 -3.09 -2.94
C VAL A 425 14.85 -4.30 -2.24
N GLN A 426 16.16 -4.26 -1.97
CA GLN A 426 16.84 -5.19 -1.07
C GLN A 426 17.10 -4.51 0.29
N SER A 427 17.15 -5.27 1.38
CA SER A 427 17.18 -4.76 2.77
C SER A 427 15.92 -3.97 3.17
N GLY A 428 14.80 -4.22 2.49
CA GLY A 428 13.47 -3.79 2.89
C GLY A 428 13.14 -2.29 2.77
N ILE A 429 11.85 -2.02 2.97
CA ILE A 429 11.26 -0.68 2.94
C ILE A 429 10.83 -0.30 4.37
N GLY A 430 11.24 0.88 4.83
CA GLY A 430 10.74 1.50 6.06
C GLY A 430 9.87 2.71 5.74
N VAL A 431 8.61 2.72 6.16
CA VAL A 431 7.74 3.90 6.17
C VAL A 431 7.62 4.35 7.62
N ARG A 432 8.30 5.44 7.96
CA ARG A 432 8.48 5.87 9.35
C ARG A 432 7.96 7.29 9.54
N ASN A 433 7.00 7.42 10.44
CA ASN A 433 6.60 8.69 11.04
C ASN A 433 6.79 8.58 12.57
N SER A 434 6.56 9.66 13.31
CA SER A 434 6.64 9.65 14.76
C SER A 434 5.63 8.66 15.32
N PRO A 435 6.06 7.70 16.15
CA PRO A 435 5.17 6.76 16.80
C PRO A 435 4.32 7.48 17.86
N GLN A 436 3.22 6.84 18.23
CA GLN A 436 2.47 7.19 19.44
C GLN A 436 3.07 6.48 20.64
N ILE A 437 2.98 7.11 21.81
CA ILE A 437 3.44 6.57 23.08
C ILE A 437 2.22 6.30 23.96
N ASP A 438 2.07 5.05 24.37
CA ASP A 438 0.98 4.58 25.23
C ASP A 438 1.13 5.12 26.64
N LEU A 439 0.06 5.74 27.13
CA LEU A 439 0.01 6.19 28.52
C LEU A 439 -0.44 5.05 29.43
N VAL A 440 0.26 4.91 30.55
CA VAL A 440 -0.16 4.10 31.70
C VAL A 440 -1.27 4.82 32.46
N SER A 441 -1.13 6.12 32.66
CA SER A 441 -2.15 6.98 33.29
C SER A 441 -1.88 8.46 33.02
N ASN A 442 -2.87 9.31 33.35
CA ASN A 442 -2.70 10.76 33.36
C ASN A 442 -3.51 11.40 34.49
N THR A 443 -3.07 12.57 34.96
CA THR A 443 -3.87 13.49 35.76
C THR A 443 -4.20 14.72 34.93
N THR A 444 -4.72 15.78 35.55
CA THR A 444 -4.89 17.09 34.91
C THR A 444 -3.57 17.78 34.57
N ASP A 445 -2.47 17.42 35.25
CA ASP A 445 -1.17 18.12 35.19
C ASP A 445 0.04 17.18 34.98
N SER A 446 -0.21 15.89 34.72
CA SER A 446 0.83 14.89 34.47
C SER A 446 0.41 13.79 33.50
N VAL A 447 1.40 13.17 32.85
CA VAL A 447 1.23 11.96 32.04
C VAL A 447 2.30 10.94 32.40
N THR A 448 1.92 9.67 32.52
CA THR A 448 2.82 8.56 32.85
C THR A 448 2.81 7.53 31.72
N PHE A 449 3.98 7.11 31.25
CA PHE A 449 4.14 6.09 30.22
C PHE A 449 5.34 5.18 30.53
N LEU A 450 5.37 4.00 29.91
CA LEU A 450 6.43 3.01 30.12
C LEU A 450 7.76 3.51 29.54
N HIS A 451 8.86 3.39 30.30
CA HIS A 451 10.19 3.73 29.82
C HIS A 451 10.63 2.79 28.69
N ARG A 452 11.31 3.35 27.69
CA ARG A 452 11.92 2.62 26.57
C ARG A 452 13.37 3.05 26.41
N PRO A 453 14.30 2.14 26.03
CA PRO A 453 15.69 2.51 25.75
C PRO A 453 15.81 3.56 24.63
N SER A 454 14.86 3.62 23.72
CA SER A 454 14.76 4.56 22.60
C SER A 454 14.15 5.92 22.95
N LEU A 455 13.65 6.09 24.18
CA LEU A 455 12.86 7.23 24.64
C LEU A 455 13.50 8.57 24.28
N ARG A 456 12.78 9.44 23.58
CA ARG A 456 13.23 10.82 23.31
C ARG A 456 12.29 11.95 23.67
N ILE A 457 11.06 11.67 24.08
CA ILE A 457 10.06 12.74 24.29
C ILE A 457 10.45 13.74 25.38
N THR A 458 11.34 13.34 26.30
CA THR A 458 11.90 14.22 27.35
C THR A 458 12.86 15.29 26.82
N ALA A 459 13.36 15.18 25.58
CA ALA A 459 14.28 16.15 24.99
C ALA A 459 13.61 17.48 24.60
N GLY A 460 12.32 17.46 24.25
CA GLY A 460 11.61 18.61 23.67
C GLY A 460 10.77 19.43 24.66
N ASN A 461 10.71 19.03 25.93
CA ASN A 461 9.84 19.60 26.97
C ASN A 461 8.37 19.81 26.53
N SER A 462 7.93 19.04 25.52
CA SER A 462 6.61 19.18 24.93
C SER A 462 6.15 17.89 24.24
N PHE A 463 4.83 17.72 24.17
CA PHE A 463 4.14 16.63 23.49
C PHE A 463 2.77 17.10 22.99
N ALA A 464 2.17 16.35 22.07
CA ALA A 464 0.78 16.56 21.67
C ALA A 464 -0.08 15.35 22.09
N ILE A 465 -1.36 15.59 22.37
CA ILE A 465 -2.34 14.51 22.51
C ILE A 465 -2.69 13.98 21.11
N ALA A 466 -2.76 12.66 20.93
CA ALA A 466 -3.19 12.13 19.64
C ALA A 466 -4.62 12.54 19.29
N GLY A 467 -4.86 12.83 18.01
CA GLY A 467 -6.17 13.31 17.55
C GLY A 467 -6.48 14.76 17.90
N SER A 468 -5.60 15.45 18.64
CA SER A 468 -5.68 16.90 18.88
C SER A 468 -4.50 17.64 18.23
N ALA A 469 -4.76 18.89 17.86
CA ALA A 469 -3.74 19.87 17.47
C ALA A 469 -3.10 20.56 18.69
N ASP A 470 -3.63 20.34 19.90
CA ASP A 470 -3.20 21.02 21.11
C ASP A 470 -1.82 20.54 21.57
N LEU A 471 -0.86 21.46 21.54
CA LEU A 471 0.47 21.27 22.08
C LEU A 471 0.45 21.44 23.61
N ARG A 472 1.19 20.58 24.30
CA ARG A 472 1.43 20.65 25.73
C ARG A 472 2.92 20.75 26.01
N THR A 473 3.28 21.55 27.00
CA THR A 473 4.62 21.62 27.57
C THR A 473 4.62 21.00 28.96
N PHE A 474 5.75 20.48 29.41
CA PHE A 474 5.94 19.99 30.78
C PHE A 474 7.19 20.63 31.40
N THR A 475 7.21 20.78 32.72
CA THR A 475 8.31 21.42 33.45
C THR A 475 9.20 20.44 34.21
N GLY A 476 8.74 19.20 34.39
CA GLY A 476 9.48 18.17 35.09
C GLY A 476 9.22 16.78 34.52
N SER A 477 10.13 15.86 34.84
CA SER A 477 9.99 14.44 34.52
C SER A 477 10.63 13.59 35.60
N THR A 478 9.99 12.51 36.03
CA THR A 478 10.51 11.53 36.99
C THR A 478 10.47 10.12 36.42
N PHE A 479 11.31 9.22 36.94
CA PHE A 479 11.34 7.80 36.59
C PHE A 479 11.26 6.96 37.86
N ASP A 480 10.33 6.02 37.93
CA ASP A 480 10.07 5.19 39.12
C ASP A 480 10.76 3.81 39.09
N GLY A 481 11.56 3.54 38.06
CA GLY A 481 12.16 2.23 37.81
C GLY A 481 11.48 1.45 36.67
N THR A 482 10.26 1.83 36.28
CA THR A 482 9.51 1.25 35.16
C THR A 482 8.92 2.32 34.24
N ASN A 483 8.27 3.34 34.80
CA ASN A 483 7.55 4.36 34.07
C ASN A 483 8.21 5.74 34.20
N VAL A 484 8.06 6.54 33.15
CA VAL A 484 8.38 7.97 33.14
C VAL A 484 7.09 8.76 33.36
N THR A 485 7.11 9.69 34.31
CA THR A 485 6.02 10.65 34.53
C THR A 485 6.47 12.05 34.18
N LEU A 486 5.80 12.70 33.24
CA LEU A 486 5.98 14.12 32.93
C LEU A 486 5.04 14.95 33.80
N THR A 487 5.53 15.99 34.48
CA THR A 487 4.78 16.80 35.43
C THR A 487 4.79 18.30 35.07
N GLY A 488 3.83 19.04 35.61
CA GLY A 488 3.64 20.46 35.28
C GLY A 488 3.14 20.66 33.84
N VAL A 489 2.32 19.72 33.37
CA VAL A 489 1.77 19.74 32.00
C VAL A 489 0.84 20.94 31.83
N THR A 490 1.13 21.77 30.82
CA THR A 490 0.35 22.97 30.47
C THR A 490 0.08 23.01 28.96
N PRO A 491 -1.14 23.31 28.49
CA PRO A 491 -2.38 23.48 29.26
C PRO A 491 -2.85 22.20 29.98
N PRO A 492 -3.70 22.29 31.02
CA PRO A 492 -4.21 21.12 31.74
C PRO A 492 -4.90 20.10 30.83
N ILE A 493 -4.75 18.82 31.16
CA ILE A 493 -5.38 17.72 30.45
C ILE A 493 -6.83 17.56 30.94
N SER A 494 -7.77 17.56 30.00
CA SER A 494 -9.18 17.32 30.28
C SER A 494 -9.51 15.84 30.14
N GLY A 495 -9.85 15.18 31.25
CA GLY A 495 -10.25 13.77 31.27
C GLY A 495 -9.10 12.77 31.10
N THR A 496 -9.46 11.51 30.89
CA THR A 496 -8.50 10.43 30.63
C THR A 496 -8.08 10.46 29.17
N ILE A 497 -6.78 10.57 28.93
CA ILE A 497 -6.20 10.52 27.58
C ILE A 497 -5.40 9.26 27.39
N GLY A 498 -5.19 8.99 26.10
CA GLY A 498 -4.82 7.68 25.65
C GLY A 498 -3.34 7.43 25.41
N VAL A 499 -2.87 8.31 24.56
CA VAL A 499 -1.55 8.31 23.97
C VAL A 499 -1.13 9.75 23.81
N ILE A 500 0.18 9.91 23.83
CA ILE A 500 0.83 11.14 23.44
C ILE A 500 1.71 10.88 22.22
N ARG A 501 2.18 11.96 21.60
CA ARG A 501 3.09 11.92 20.47
C ARG A 501 4.03 13.10 20.53
N PHE A 502 5.07 13.06 19.73
CA PHE A 502 5.99 14.19 19.59
C PHE A 502 5.28 15.41 18.95
N PRO A 503 5.66 16.65 19.32
CA PRO A 503 5.18 17.89 18.68
C PRO A 503 5.53 17.98 17.20
N GLY A 504 4.74 18.77 16.44
CA GLY A 504 5.13 19.21 15.09
C GLY A 504 5.27 18.06 14.09
N LEU A 505 4.16 17.41 13.73
CA LEU A 505 4.13 16.31 12.76
C LEU A 505 3.03 16.54 11.71
N GLY A 506 3.29 16.09 10.48
CA GLY A 506 2.45 16.26 9.28
C GLY A 506 1.16 15.48 9.32
N ASN A 507 0.24 15.80 8.42
CA ASN A 507 -1.09 15.21 8.42
C ASN A 507 -1.19 13.81 7.78
N ASN A 508 -0.18 13.31 7.05
CA ASN A 508 -0.21 11.94 6.54
C ASN A 508 0.94 11.50 5.59
N PHE A 509 0.94 10.21 5.20
CA PHE A 509 1.35 9.68 3.87
C PHE A 509 0.12 9.31 3.01
N SER A 510 -0.76 10.29 2.74
CA SER A 510 -2.07 9.99 2.16
C SER A 510 -1.95 9.68 0.67
N GLY A 511 -2.45 8.52 0.24
CA GLY A 511 -2.44 8.18 -1.17
C GLY A 511 -1.04 7.87 -1.71
N THR A 512 -0.08 7.57 -0.84
CA THR A 512 1.16 6.93 -1.26
C THR A 512 0.86 5.55 -1.82
N VAL A 513 1.34 5.28 -3.03
CA VAL A 513 1.11 4.04 -3.77
C VAL A 513 2.44 3.34 -4.03
N PHE A 514 2.52 2.07 -3.65
CA PHE A 514 3.53 1.11 -4.05
C PHE A 514 2.90 0.15 -5.06
N GLU A 515 3.19 0.35 -6.32
CA GLU A 515 2.67 -0.44 -7.43
C GLU A 515 3.79 -1.29 -8.05
N ASN A 516 3.51 -2.57 -8.30
CA ASN A 516 4.49 -3.53 -8.84
C ASN A 516 5.83 -3.47 -8.08
N THR A 517 5.75 -3.43 -6.74
CA THR A 517 6.92 -3.22 -5.88
C THR A 517 7.31 -4.54 -5.23
N VAL A 518 8.58 -4.94 -5.39
CA VAL A 518 9.17 -6.08 -4.70
C VAL A 518 10.09 -5.57 -3.61
N ALA A 519 9.86 -5.97 -2.37
CA ALA A 519 10.75 -5.70 -1.25
C ALA A 519 11.25 -7.03 -0.68
N THR A 520 12.56 -7.20 -0.69
CA THR A 520 13.22 -8.34 -0.06
C THR A 520 13.81 -7.96 1.28
N THR A 521 14.07 -8.96 2.10
CA THR A 521 14.96 -8.85 3.25
C THR A 521 16.41 -8.60 2.78
N LEU A 522 17.39 -8.67 3.69
CA LEU A 522 18.81 -8.61 3.34
C LEU A 522 19.15 -9.62 2.23
N ASP A 523 18.63 -10.85 2.32
CA ASP A 523 18.81 -11.94 1.34
C ASP A 523 20.23 -11.99 0.76
N HIS A 524 21.19 -12.20 1.67
CA HIS A 524 22.59 -12.27 1.30
C HIS A 524 22.88 -13.52 0.45
N THR A 525 23.72 -13.41 -0.60
CA THR A 525 24.03 -14.51 -1.53
C THR A 525 24.59 -15.77 -0.86
N SER A 526 25.24 -15.64 0.31
CA SER A 526 25.71 -16.79 1.11
C SER A 526 24.60 -17.60 1.78
N GLY A 527 23.35 -17.11 1.75
CA GLY A 527 22.19 -17.75 2.35
C GLY A 527 22.11 -17.66 3.88
N GLN A 528 22.97 -16.85 4.49
CA GLN A 528 22.90 -16.57 5.93
C GLN A 528 21.88 -15.46 6.22
N PRO A 529 21.15 -15.52 7.35
CA PRO A 529 20.23 -14.46 7.75
C PRO A 529 20.98 -13.21 8.24
N ALA A 530 20.31 -12.07 8.30
CA ALA A 530 20.91 -10.79 8.72
C ALA A 530 21.64 -10.84 10.07
N GLU A 531 21.11 -11.62 11.01
CA GLU A 531 21.66 -11.80 12.36
C GLU A 531 23.07 -12.40 12.35
N SER A 532 23.39 -13.27 11.38
CA SER A 532 24.72 -13.86 11.22
C SER A 532 25.79 -12.82 10.86
N PHE A 533 25.38 -11.64 10.40
CA PHE A 533 26.25 -10.51 10.07
C PHE A 533 26.28 -9.44 11.17
N GLY A 534 25.69 -9.72 12.34
CA GLY A 534 25.58 -8.76 13.45
C GLY A 534 24.54 -7.66 13.22
N LEU A 535 23.66 -7.82 12.24
CA LEU A 535 22.52 -6.94 12.02
C LEU A 535 21.28 -7.43 12.79
N PRO A 536 20.31 -6.55 13.11
CA PRO A 536 18.99 -6.98 13.56
C PRO A 536 18.30 -7.88 12.52
N PRO A 537 17.28 -8.66 12.93
CA PRO A 537 16.45 -9.41 11.98
C PRO A 537 15.98 -8.51 10.83
N SER A 538 16.12 -8.98 9.60
CA SER A 538 15.71 -8.18 8.45
C SER A 538 14.18 -8.21 8.28
N PHE A 539 13.63 -7.08 7.82
CA PHE A 539 12.21 -6.92 7.52
C PHE A 539 12.07 -6.42 6.09
N ALA A 540 11.21 -7.07 5.31
CA ALA A 540 10.87 -6.63 3.95
C ALA A 540 10.08 -5.31 3.98
N LEU A 541 9.22 -5.14 4.99
CA LEU A 541 8.41 -3.94 5.16
C LEU A 541 8.23 -3.60 6.64
N GLU A 542 8.50 -2.34 6.99
CA GLU A 542 8.17 -1.76 8.30
C GLU A 542 7.33 -0.51 8.07
N VAL A 543 6.15 -0.45 8.68
CA VAL A 543 5.29 0.73 8.68
C VAL A 543 4.99 1.11 10.12
N ASP A 544 5.31 2.33 10.52
CA ASP A 544 5.00 2.85 11.85
C ASP A 544 4.93 4.37 11.87
N GLY A 545 4.02 4.89 12.67
CA GLY A 545 3.93 6.31 12.98
C GLY A 545 2.54 6.90 12.76
N TYR A 546 2.29 8.05 13.38
CA TYR A 546 0.98 8.68 13.40
C TYR A 546 1.02 10.14 12.91
N PRO A 547 0.11 10.52 11.98
CA PRO A 547 -0.81 9.66 11.24
C PRO A 547 -0.14 9.04 9.99
N ILE A 548 -0.29 7.72 9.81
CA ILE A 548 -0.11 7.07 8.50
C ILE A 548 -1.46 6.53 8.04
N ARG A 549 -1.97 6.98 6.89
CA ARG A 549 -3.28 6.57 6.36
C ARG A 549 -3.27 6.40 4.86
N ASN A 550 -4.09 5.47 4.36
CA ASN A 550 -4.33 5.25 2.92
C ASN A 550 -3.03 4.97 2.15
N LEU A 551 -2.10 4.24 2.78
CA LEU A 551 -1.01 3.58 2.06
C LEU A 551 -1.62 2.50 1.16
N ARG A 552 -1.21 2.47 -0.10
CA ARG A 552 -1.68 1.48 -1.05
C ARG A 552 -0.52 0.66 -1.55
N PHE A 553 -0.70 -0.64 -1.52
CA PHE A 553 0.24 -1.63 -2.04
C PHE A 553 -0.53 -2.44 -3.09
N ASP A 554 -0.27 -2.20 -4.36
CA ASP A 554 -0.87 -2.95 -5.47
C ASP A 554 0.21 -3.80 -6.14
N LYS A 555 0.00 -5.11 -6.20
CA LYS A 555 1.00 -6.09 -6.66
C LYS A 555 2.33 -5.91 -5.93
N PHE A 556 2.23 -5.70 -4.61
CA PHE A 556 3.39 -5.63 -3.74
C PHE A 556 3.82 -7.04 -3.36
N LYS A 557 5.13 -7.30 -3.35
CA LYS A 557 5.67 -8.58 -2.93
C LYS A 557 6.68 -8.39 -1.80
N ALA A 558 6.35 -8.90 -0.61
CA ALA A 558 7.31 -9.13 0.45
C ALA A 558 7.94 -10.51 0.23
N GLN A 559 9.15 -10.52 -0.31
CA GLN A 559 9.84 -11.75 -0.71
C GLN A 559 11.03 -12.03 0.21
N THR A 560 11.36 -13.29 0.37
CA THR A 560 12.61 -13.71 1.00
C THR A 560 13.05 -15.06 0.43
N THR A 561 14.35 -15.28 0.27
CA THR A 561 14.89 -16.58 -0.14
C THR A 561 15.54 -17.31 1.02
N PHE A 562 16.34 -16.59 1.82
CA PHE A 562 17.19 -17.18 2.86
C PHE A 562 16.95 -16.58 4.24
N ASP A 563 16.44 -15.35 4.30
CA ASP A 563 16.00 -14.73 5.54
C ASP A 563 14.50 -15.01 5.78
N LYS A 564 13.91 -14.30 6.74
CA LYS A 564 12.49 -14.35 7.08
C LYS A 564 11.84 -13.08 6.56
N GLY A 565 10.79 -13.20 5.73
CA GLY A 565 10.05 -12.10 5.08
C GLY A 565 9.20 -11.27 6.04
N ASN A 566 9.79 -10.89 7.18
CA ASN A 566 9.06 -10.28 8.28
C ASN A 566 8.49 -8.93 7.85
N THR A 567 7.26 -8.63 8.30
CA THR A 567 6.61 -7.34 8.08
C THR A 567 6.01 -6.80 9.38
N LEU A 568 6.25 -5.52 9.67
CA LEU A 568 5.80 -4.86 10.90
C LEU A 568 4.82 -3.73 10.58
N TRP A 569 3.70 -3.70 11.30
CA TRP A 569 2.60 -2.76 11.08
C TRP A 569 2.17 -2.07 12.38
N GLY A 570 2.50 -0.79 12.49
CA GLY A 570 2.16 0.12 13.59
C GLY A 570 1.51 1.41 13.09
N ASP A 571 0.48 1.92 13.79
CA ASP A 571 -0.15 3.25 13.63
C ASP A 571 -0.60 3.61 12.21
N CYS A 572 -0.77 2.61 11.35
CA CYS A 572 -1.24 2.78 9.98
C CYS A 572 -2.74 2.48 9.84
N ARG A 573 -3.45 3.33 9.10
CA ARG A 573 -4.89 3.19 8.86
C ARG A 573 -5.25 3.18 7.40
N ASP A 574 -6.41 2.60 7.09
CA ASP A 574 -6.95 2.60 5.73
C ASP A 574 -5.97 2.01 4.70
N THR A 575 -4.97 1.24 5.17
CA THR A 575 -3.95 0.63 4.35
C THR A 575 -4.62 -0.40 3.46
N LYS A 576 -4.40 -0.31 2.15
CA LYS A 576 -4.98 -1.21 1.17
C LYS A 576 -3.88 -2.01 0.48
N LEU A 577 -4.07 -3.32 0.43
CA LEU A 577 -3.26 -4.26 -0.30
C LEU A 577 -4.14 -4.95 -1.34
N THR A 578 -3.69 -5.00 -2.59
CA THR A 578 -4.39 -5.64 -3.70
C THR A 578 -3.42 -6.49 -4.50
N SER A 579 -3.77 -7.76 -4.74
CA SER A 579 -2.92 -8.67 -5.52
C SER A 579 -1.48 -8.78 -5.00
N SER A 580 -1.30 -8.63 -3.69
CA SER A 580 0.01 -8.61 -3.04
C SER A 580 0.38 -9.97 -2.47
N GLU A 581 1.67 -10.28 -2.44
CA GLU A 581 2.21 -11.57 -2.01
C GLU A 581 3.14 -11.39 -0.80
N PHE A 582 3.02 -12.26 0.19
CA PHE A 582 3.91 -12.32 1.34
C PHE A 582 4.46 -13.73 1.48
N GLU A 583 5.78 -13.86 1.45
CA GLU A 583 6.48 -15.14 1.47
C GLU A 583 7.31 -15.29 2.74
N ASN A 584 7.04 -16.35 3.53
CA ASN A 584 7.81 -16.74 4.71
C ASN A 584 7.96 -15.65 5.80
N GLY A 585 8.38 -16.04 7.00
CA GLY A 585 8.62 -15.10 8.10
C GLY A 585 7.36 -14.65 8.84
N ARG A 586 7.47 -13.53 9.58
CA ARG A 586 6.47 -13.12 10.57
C ARG A 586 5.78 -11.84 10.18
N MET A 587 4.47 -11.86 10.27
CA MET A 587 3.67 -10.67 10.16
C MET A 587 3.26 -10.21 11.56
N VAL A 588 3.63 -8.98 11.91
CA VAL A 588 3.37 -8.40 13.23
C VAL A 588 2.57 -7.12 13.08
N GLY A 589 1.47 -7.03 13.82
CA GLY A 589 0.57 -5.89 13.82
C GLY A 589 0.26 -5.47 15.24
N TYR A 590 0.35 -4.18 15.55
CA TYR A 590 0.08 -3.66 16.89
C TYR A 590 -1.38 -3.25 17.04
N ASN A 591 -2.09 -3.80 18.05
CA ASN A 591 -3.43 -3.34 18.40
C ASN A 591 -3.27 -2.17 19.37
N LEU A 592 -3.98 -1.09 19.13
CA LEU A 592 -4.06 0.03 20.06
C LEU A 592 -5.56 0.33 20.28
N SER A 593 -5.92 0.62 21.53
CA SER A 593 -7.33 0.74 21.95
C SER A 593 -8.00 1.96 21.32
N GLN A 594 -9.34 1.98 21.31
CA GLN A 594 -10.14 2.90 20.50
C GLN A 594 -10.00 4.40 20.86
N THR A 595 -9.29 4.74 21.94
CA THR A 595 -8.93 6.10 22.38
C THR A 595 -7.45 6.46 22.16
N GLN A 596 -6.63 5.52 21.66
CA GLN A 596 -5.20 5.49 21.97
C GLN A 596 -4.26 5.12 20.79
N GLY A 597 -4.55 5.50 19.54
CA GLY A 597 -3.67 5.14 18.40
C GLY A 597 -4.11 3.85 17.69
N TYR A 598 -3.75 3.62 16.42
CA TYR A 598 -4.51 2.65 15.61
C TYR A 598 -3.73 2.08 14.40
N THR A 599 -3.33 0.80 14.47
CA THR A 599 -3.23 -0.04 13.25
C THR A 599 -4.61 -0.63 12.99
N GLY A 600 -5.32 -0.19 11.95
CA GLY A 600 -6.72 -0.59 11.74
C GLY A 600 -7.30 -0.17 10.39
N ASN A 601 -8.50 -0.64 10.08
CA ASN A 601 -9.16 -0.56 8.76
C ASN A 601 -8.22 -1.00 7.62
N MET A 602 -7.39 -2.00 7.87
CA MET A 602 -6.54 -2.58 6.84
C MET A 602 -7.40 -3.42 5.89
N ARG A 603 -7.11 -3.40 4.58
CA ARG A 603 -7.87 -4.15 3.58
C ARG A 603 -6.94 -4.88 2.64
N TRP A 604 -7.07 -6.19 2.58
CA TRP A 604 -6.28 -7.07 1.76
C TRP A 604 -7.23 -7.78 0.82
N PHE A 605 -7.08 -7.56 -0.49
CA PHE A 605 -7.93 -8.13 -1.52
C PHE A 605 -7.08 -8.95 -2.48
N ALA A 606 -7.51 -10.19 -2.75
CA ALA A 606 -6.76 -11.10 -3.63
C ALA A 606 -5.26 -11.19 -3.29
N CYS A 607 -4.90 -11.11 -2.00
CA CYS A 607 -3.51 -11.22 -1.56
C CYS A 607 -3.17 -12.69 -1.28
N ASP A 608 -1.93 -13.09 -1.55
CA ASP A 608 -1.41 -14.42 -1.22
C ASP A 608 -0.51 -14.34 0.01
N LEU A 609 -0.94 -15.00 1.09
CA LEU A 609 -0.14 -15.22 2.28
C LEU A 609 0.32 -16.68 2.26
N GLN A 610 1.60 -16.93 1.97
CA GLN A 610 2.11 -18.29 1.95
C GLN A 610 1.90 -18.99 3.30
N SER A 611 1.75 -20.32 3.27
CA SER A 611 1.42 -21.13 4.46
C SER A 611 2.45 -21.08 5.60
N ASN A 612 3.67 -20.62 5.31
CA ASN A 612 4.76 -20.42 6.25
C ASN A 612 4.83 -19.00 6.83
N VAL A 613 3.93 -18.09 6.45
CA VAL A 613 3.84 -16.76 7.07
C VAL A 613 3.15 -16.87 8.43
N ASP A 614 3.90 -16.61 9.50
CA ASP A 614 3.40 -16.59 10.86
C ASP A 614 2.64 -15.28 11.14
N THR A 615 1.33 -15.39 11.34
CA THR A 615 0.44 -14.27 11.64
C THR A 615 -0.01 -14.23 13.11
N THR A 616 0.58 -15.03 14.00
CA THR A 616 0.16 -15.12 15.41
C THR A 616 0.26 -13.80 16.17
N ALA A 617 1.20 -12.94 15.78
CA ALA A 617 1.39 -11.60 16.34
C ALA A 617 0.80 -10.47 15.47
N PHE A 618 0.10 -10.80 14.38
CA PHE A 618 -0.62 -9.85 13.56
C PHE A 618 -1.98 -9.54 14.20
N THR A 619 -1.97 -8.58 15.12
CA THR A 619 -3.16 -8.18 15.88
C THR A 619 -3.50 -6.72 15.58
N PRO A 620 -3.89 -6.32 14.35
CA PRO A 620 -4.47 -5.00 14.13
C PRO A 620 -5.83 -4.90 14.82
N ARG A 621 -6.32 -3.68 15.07
CA ARG A 621 -7.64 -3.46 15.66
C ARG A 621 -8.75 -4.02 14.77
N ASP A 622 -8.64 -3.78 13.47
CA ASP A 622 -9.56 -4.27 12.44
C ASP A 622 -8.84 -4.40 11.10
N ALA A 623 -8.96 -5.56 10.45
CA ALA A 623 -8.38 -5.83 9.14
C ALA A 623 -9.26 -6.80 8.36
N PHE A 624 -9.52 -6.49 7.08
CA PHE A 624 -10.11 -7.40 6.11
C PHE A 624 -9.00 -8.16 5.38
N VAL A 625 -9.00 -9.48 5.48
CA VAL A 625 -8.06 -10.35 4.77
C VAL A 625 -8.83 -11.34 3.92
N ASP A 626 -9.01 -10.99 2.64
CA ASP A 626 -9.49 -11.90 1.60
C ASP A 626 -8.45 -13.02 1.45
N ASN A 627 -8.86 -14.28 1.61
CA ASN A 627 -7.96 -15.45 1.64
C ASN A 627 -6.98 -15.55 2.83
N ARG A 628 -7.43 -15.38 4.08
CA ARG A 628 -6.93 -16.36 5.06
C ARG A 628 -7.35 -17.70 4.49
N GLN A 629 -6.42 -18.50 3.98
CA GLN A 629 -6.74 -19.88 3.59
C GLN A 629 -7.36 -20.51 4.84
N ILE A 630 -8.70 -20.57 4.89
CA ILE A 630 -9.38 -21.53 5.74
C ILE A 630 -8.73 -22.82 5.32
N LYS A 631 -8.19 -23.59 6.27
CA LYS A 631 -7.75 -24.96 5.99
C LYS A 631 -8.89 -25.62 5.22
N THR A 632 -8.73 -25.80 3.90
CA THR A 632 -9.80 -26.25 3.01
C THR A 632 -9.90 -27.77 2.96
N ASP A 633 -9.10 -28.49 3.74
CA ASP A 633 -9.26 -29.93 3.88
C ASP A 633 -10.31 -30.24 4.96
N PHE A 634 -11.58 -29.99 4.61
CA PHE A 634 -12.69 -30.71 5.21
C PHE A 634 -13.24 -31.67 4.16
N THR A 635 -12.77 -32.92 4.20
CA THR A 635 -13.27 -34.03 3.39
C THR A 635 -14.68 -34.49 3.82
N ASP A 636 -15.36 -33.77 4.71
CA ASP A 636 -16.65 -34.14 5.31
C ASP A 636 -17.87 -33.39 4.74
N GLY A 637 -17.66 -32.44 3.80
CA GLY A 637 -18.75 -31.69 3.17
C GLY A 637 -19.35 -30.57 4.02
N SER A 638 -18.66 -30.09 5.06
CA SER A 638 -19.12 -28.98 5.89
C SER A 638 -18.89 -27.59 5.25
N PHE A 639 -19.77 -26.63 5.56
CA PHE A 639 -19.59 -25.20 5.24
C PHE A 639 -19.91 -24.35 6.47
N ILE A 640 -19.16 -23.26 6.68
CA ILE A 640 -19.28 -22.38 7.83
C ILE A 640 -19.73 -20.98 7.38
N LEU A 641 -20.77 -20.43 8.01
CA LEU A 641 -21.16 -19.02 7.94
C LEU A 641 -20.67 -18.29 9.19
N LYS A 642 -19.76 -17.32 9.04
CA LYS A 642 -19.31 -16.42 10.13
C LYS A 642 -19.63 -14.98 9.80
N ASN A 643 -20.05 -14.21 10.82
CA ASN A 643 -20.29 -12.79 10.65
C ASN A 643 -19.00 -11.96 10.83
N TRP A 644 -18.93 -10.84 10.12
CA TRP A 644 -17.76 -9.95 10.06
C TRP A 644 -17.79 -8.82 11.11
N ARG A 645 -18.96 -8.57 11.72
CA ARG A 645 -19.21 -7.53 12.73
C ARG A 645 -20.15 -8.08 13.80
N PRO A 646 -20.19 -7.49 15.02
CA PRO A 646 -21.15 -7.80 16.09
C PRO A 646 -22.57 -7.43 15.67
N THR A 647 -23.09 -8.21 14.74
CA THR A 647 -24.35 -8.04 14.04
C THR A 647 -24.91 -9.43 13.78
N ASN A 648 -26.19 -9.52 13.48
CA ASN A 648 -26.81 -10.83 13.29
C ASN A 648 -26.52 -11.37 11.88
N THR A 649 -26.18 -12.65 11.74
CA THR A 649 -26.13 -13.32 10.43
C THR A 649 -27.56 -13.65 10.03
N ARG A 650 -28.02 -13.10 8.92
CA ARG A 650 -29.40 -13.24 8.44
C ARG A 650 -29.41 -13.99 7.11
N VAL A 651 -30.16 -15.08 7.05
CA VAL A 651 -30.63 -15.64 5.79
C VAL A 651 -32.01 -15.04 5.56
N GLN A 652 -32.18 -14.33 4.45
CA GLN A 652 -33.40 -13.58 4.16
C GLN A 652 -34.15 -14.20 2.99
N TRP A 653 -35.48 -14.12 3.03
CA TRP A 653 -36.32 -14.40 1.87
C TRP A 653 -36.08 -13.35 0.79
N SER A 654 -36.46 -13.65 -0.46
CA SER A 654 -36.38 -12.69 -1.58
C SER A 654 -37.18 -11.40 -1.35
N THR A 655 -38.12 -11.42 -0.39
CA THR A 655 -38.90 -10.26 0.06
C THR A 655 -38.13 -9.31 0.99
N GLY A 656 -36.92 -9.68 1.41
CA GLY A 656 -36.09 -8.90 2.35
C GLY A 656 -36.38 -9.16 3.83
N GLN A 657 -37.30 -10.09 4.15
CA GLN A 657 -37.59 -10.50 5.52
C GLN A 657 -36.62 -11.60 5.98
N ASP A 658 -36.27 -11.58 7.27
CA ASP A 658 -35.40 -12.59 7.86
C ASP A 658 -36.11 -13.95 7.91
N ALA A 659 -35.54 -14.96 7.27
CA ALA A 659 -35.97 -16.37 7.38
C ALA A 659 -35.37 -17.01 8.62
N PHE A 660 -34.09 -16.71 8.84
CA PHE A 660 -33.29 -17.33 9.87
C PHE A 660 -32.22 -16.35 10.32
N VAL A 661 -32.07 -16.22 11.63
CA VAL A 661 -31.12 -15.30 12.23
C VAL A 661 -30.29 -16.01 13.27
N MET A 662 -28.98 -16.07 13.02
CA MET A 662 -28.00 -16.39 14.06
C MET A 662 -27.64 -15.09 14.75
N ARG A 663 -28.04 -14.94 16.01
CA ARG A 663 -27.69 -13.74 16.79
C ARG A 663 -26.41 -13.98 17.54
N GLU A 664 -25.50 -13.05 17.38
CA GLU A 664 -24.32 -12.96 18.23
C GLU A 664 -24.73 -12.36 19.58
N ALA A 665 -24.09 -12.86 20.64
CA ALA A 665 -24.33 -12.39 21.98
C ALA A 665 -23.89 -10.92 22.12
N PRO A 666 -24.70 -10.06 22.76
CA PRO A 666 -24.33 -8.64 22.95
C PRO A 666 -23.12 -8.43 23.87
N THR A 667 -22.67 -9.45 24.62
CA THR A 667 -21.44 -9.45 25.42
C THR A 667 -20.75 -10.82 25.39
N GLU A 668 -19.46 -10.90 25.75
CA GLU A 668 -18.70 -12.17 25.85
C GLU A 668 -19.32 -13.21 26.81
N ALA A 669 -20.25 -12.78 27.67
CA ALA A 669 -20.95 -13.63 28.63
C ALA A 669 -22.38 -14.02 28.20
N SER A 670 -22.91 -13.50 27.09
CA SER A 670 -24.19 -13.97 26.56
C SER A 670 -23.96 -15.12 25.57
N VAL A 671 -24.91 -16.06 25.49
CA VAL A 671 -24.80 -17.22 24.59
C VAL A 671 -25.60 -16.88 23.32
N GLY A 672 -24.96 -16.96 22.15
CA GLY A 672 -25.64 -16.72 20.87
C GLY A 672 -26.81 -17.68 20.67
N GLY A 673 -27.95 -17.17 20.19
CA GLY A 673 -29.20 -17.94 20.05
C GLY A 673 -29.56 -18.23 18.60
N LEU A 674 -30.28 -19.34 18.38
CA LEU A 674 -30.87 -19.69 17.09
C LEU A 674 -32.34 -19.28 17.06
N TYR A 675 -32.68 -18.40 16.10
CA TYR A 675 -34.04 -17.93 15.95
C TYR A 675 -34.56 -18.21 14.54
N GLY A 676 -35.66 -18.95 14.47
CA GLY A 676 -36.45 -19.14 13.25
C GLY A 676 -37.60 -18.13 13.19
N TYR A 677 -37.74 -17.44 12.07
CA TYR A 677 -38.80 -16.46 11.82
C TYR A 677 -39.70 -16.92 10.66
N THR A 678 -40.98 -16.58 10.72
CA THR A 678 -41.95 -16.78 9.64
C THR A 678 -41.95 -15.59 8.67
N LEU A 679 -42.56 -15.75 7.49
CA LEU A 679 -42.73 -14.68 6.48
C LEU A 679 -43.52 -13.46 6.99
N ASP A 680 -44.19 -13.52 8.13
CA ASP A 680 -44.86 -12.40 8.78
C ASP A 680 -44.05 -11.78 9.95
N GLY A 681 -42.83 -12.28 10.19
CA GLY A 681 -41.89 -11.75 11.19
C GLY A 681 -42.07 -12.32 12.61
N LEU A 682 -42.99 -13.26 12.82
CA LEU A 682 -43.18 -13.93 14.10
C LEU A 682 -42.11 -15.00 14.33
N ARG A 683 -41.66 -15.17 15.59
CA ARG A 683 -40.68 -16.20 15.96
C ARG A 683 -41.39 -17.54 16.15
N TRP A 684 -40.97 -18.57 15.42
CA TRP A 684 -41.52 -19.93 15.53
C TRP A 684 -40.57 -20.94 16.17
N LEU A 685 -39.28 -20.59 16.25
CA LEU A 685 -38.26 -21.39 16.91
C LEU A 685 -37.35 -20.47 17.73
N THR A 686 -37.21 -20.80 19.00
CA THR A 686 -36.21 -20.22 19.90
C THR A 686 -35.38 -21.37 20.44
N VAL A 687 -34.09 -21.37 20.12
CA VAL A 687 -33.09 -22.20 20.79
C VAL A 687 -32.17 -21.23 21.52
N ASP A 688 -32.33 -21.15 22.84
CA ASP A 688 -31.65 -20.18 23.68
C ASP A 688 -30.91 -20.89 24.81
N GLY A 689 -29.66 -20.52 25.04
CA GLY A 689 -28.88 -20.82 26.25
C GLY A 689 -28.78 -22.28 26.74
N PRO A 690 -28.12 -22.51 27.89
CA PRO A 690 -27.61 -23.83 28.32
C PRO A 690 -28.66 -24.88 28.74
N THR A 691 -29.96 -24.57 28.77
CA THR A 691 -31.00 -25.47 29.32
C THR A 691 -31.60 -26.45 28.31
N LYS A 692 -31.23 -26.38 27.02
CA LYS A 692 -31.80 -27.21 25.92
C LYS A 692 -33.33 -27.11 25.82
N ASP A 693 -33.93 -26.00 26.22
CA ASP A 693 -35.36 -25.82 26.11
C ASP A 693 -35.77 -25.60 24.64
N ILE A 694 -36.50 -26.56 24.06
CA ILE A 694 -37.15 -26.40 22.76
C ILE A 694 -38.53 -25.82 23.01
N THR A 695 -38.61 -24.50 23.04
CA THR A 695 -39.92 -23.84 23.12
C THR A 695 -40.50 -23.75 21.71
N LEU A 696 -41.43 -24.67 21.40
CA LEU A 696 -42.26 -24.60 20.21
C LEU A 696 -43.40 -23.63 20.47
N LEU A 697 -43.13 -22.34 20.30
CA LEU A 697 -44.15 -21.28 20.29
C LEU A 697 -44.94 -21.39 18.99
N SER A 698 -45.82 -22.37 18.98
CA SER A 698 -46.73 -22.60 17.90
C SER A 698 -48.12 -22.59 18.47
N ARG A 699 -49.05 -22.02 17.71
CA ARG A 699 -50.46 -22.29 17.93
C ARG A 699 -50.75 -23.81 17.91
N ASN A 700 -49.87 -24.60 17.26
CA ASN A 700 -49.98 -26.02 16.91
C ASN A 700 -48.60 -26.76 17.00
N GLY A 701 -48.37 -27.69 17.94
CA GLY A 701 -47.08 -28.41 18.09
C GLY A 701 -47.19 -29.94 18.25
N SER A 702 -46.17 -30.67 17.79
CA SER A 702 -46.07 -32.15 17.86
C SER A 702 -44.66 -32.63 18.25
N ILE A 703 -44.56 -33.60 19.18
CA ILE A 703 -43.33 -34.35 19.50
C ILE A 703 -43.43 -35.76 18.91
N ASN A 704 -42.40 -36.20 18.15
CA ASN A 704 -42.33 -37.53 17.54
C ASN A 704 -41.15 -38.36 18.10
N ASN A 705 -41.31 -39.69 18.11
CA ASN A 705 -40.29 -40.69 18.41
C ASN A 705 -39.26 -40.76 17.28
N SER A 706 -37.97 -40.69 17.56
CA SER A 706 -36.94 -40.64 16.50
C SER A 706 -36.64 -41.97 15.82
N ALA A 707 -37.00 -43.11 16.41
CA ALA A 707 -36.72 -44.43 15.84
C ALA A 707 -37.68 -44.79 14.69
N ASP A 708 -38.92 -44.30 14.76
CA ASP A 708 -40.00 -44.62 13.82
C ASP A 708 -40.82 -43.40 13.37
N ASN A 709 -40.50 -42.22 13.89
CA ASN A 709 -41.18 -40.94 13.64
C ASN A 709 -42.63 -40.83 14.19
N SER A 710 -43.03 -41.64 15.18
CA SER A 710 -44.40 -41.65 15.75
C SER A 710 -44.68 -40.54 16.77
N SER A 711 -45.82 -39.85 16.68
CA SER A 711 -46.16 -38.74 17.59
C SER A 711 -46.54 -39.22 18.99
N VAL A 712 -45.88 -38.67 20.02
CA VAL A 712 -46.07 -39.03 21.43
C VAL A 712 -46.97 -38.01 22.16
N ILE A 713 -46.85 -36.72 21.85
CA ILE A 713 -47.66 -35.66 22.45
C ILE A 713 -47.91 -34.53 21.43
N ASN A 714 -49.14 -34.01 21.41
CA ASN A 714 -49.54 -32.86 20.60
C ASN A 714 -50.28 -31.82 21.45
N TRP A 715 -50.17 -30.54 21.10
CA TRP A 715 -50.90 -29.46 21.77
C TRP A 715 -51.25 -28.30 20.83
N PHE A 716 -52.38 -27.65 21.12
CA PHE A 716 -52.95 -26.55 20.33
C PHE A 716 -53.65 -25.52 21.25
N GLY A 717 -53.22 -24.25 21.25
CA GLY A 717 -53.93 -23.14 21.95
C GLY A 717 -53.62 -22.92 23.44
N THR A 718 -54.40 -22.06 24.12
CA THR A 718 -53.97 -21.20 25.27
C THR A 718 -54.41 -21.62 26.70
N SER A 719 -55.00 -22.81 26.91
CA SER A 719 -55.58 -23.22 28.20
C SER A 719 -55.25 -24.68 28.48
N GLY A 720 -54.71 -25.01 29.66
CA GLY A 720 -54.19 -26.34 30.08
C GLY A 720 -55.16 -27.52 30.09
N ASN A 721 -56.18 -27.52 29.26
CA ASN A 721 -56.76 -28.73 28.70
C ASN A 721 -55.75 -29.37 27.74
N VAL A 722 -55.49 -30.66 27.90
CA VAL A 722 -55.04 -31.44 26.76
C VAL A 722 -56.29 -31.82 25.97
N SER A 723 -56.72 -30.88 25.13
CA SER A 723 -57.82 -31.11 24.21
C SER A 723 -57.31 -31.95 23.05
N PHE A 724 -57.52 -33.25 23.12
CA PHE A 724 -57.31 -34.12 21.99
C PHE A 724 -58.45 -33.88 21.01
N LYS A 725 -58.14 -33.51 19.77
CA LYS A 725 -59.17 -33.44 18.72
C LYS A 725 -59.73 -34.83 18.37
N GLY A 726 -58.89 -35.87 18.55
CA GLY A 726 -59.14 -37.24 18.10
C GLY A 726 -59.50 -38.20 19.23
N VAL A 727 -59.72 -39.46 18.84
CA VAL A 727 -60.00 -40.54 19.78
C VAL A 727 -58.76 -40.81 20.62
N ILE A 728 -58.96 -40.88 21.93
CA ILE A 728 -57.95 -41.37 22.86
C ILE A 728 -58.15 -42.87 22.94
N ALA A 729 -57.29 -43.62 22.26
CA ALA A 729 -57.34 -45.08 22.19
C ALA A 729 -55.95 -45.67 22.49
N PRO A 730 -55.87 -46.89 23.04
CA PRO A 730 -54.60 -47.59 23.15
C PRO A 730 -54.07 -47.99 21.78
N MET A 731 -52.74 -48.00 21.62
CA MET A 731 -52.08 -48.46 20.38
C MET A 731 -52.28 -49.96 20.09
N VAL A 732 -52.62 -50.75 21.12
CA VAL A 732 -52.88 -52.19 20.99
C VAL A 732 -54.25 -52.49 21.59
N ASP A 733 -55.09 -53.22 20.85
CA ASP A 733 -56.45 -53.56 21.25
C ASP A 733 -56.47 -54.34 22.57
N ASN A 734 -57.46 -54.04 23.42
CA ASN A 734 -57.65 -54.65 24.75
C ASN A 734 -56.39 -54.69 25.65
N SER A 735 -55.43 -53.77 25.46
CA SER A 735 -54.13 -53.83 26.16
C SER A 735 -53.93 -52.79 27.27
N LYS A 736 -54.80 -51.77 27.34
CA LYS A 736 -54.70 -50.68 28.33
C LYS A 736 -56.07 -50.35 28.93
N SER A 737 -56.06 -50.00 30.21
CA SER A 737 -57.23 -49.54 30.96
C SER A 737 -57.34 -48.02 30.97
N CYS A 738 -58.57 -47.51 31.00
CA CYS A 738 -58.84 -46.08 31.25
C CYS A 738 -58.91 -45.81 32.76
N GLY A 739 -57.75 -45.50 33.34
CA GLY A 739 -57.57 -45.42 34.80
C GLY A 739 -57.14 -46.74 35.42
N SER A 740 -56.90 -46.73 36.73
CA SER A 740 -56.48 -47.89 37.51
C SER A 740 -57.22 -47.94 38.87
N ALA A 741 -57.05 -49.03 39.63
CA ALA A 741 -57.67 -49.16 40.96
C ALA A 741 -57.30 -48.03 41.93
N SER A 742 -56.07 -47.51 41.82
CA SER A 742 -55.54 -46.39 42.60
C SER A 742 -55.79 -45.01 41.95
N PHE A 743 -55.89 -44.92 40.62
CA PHE A 743 -56.16 -43.68 39.87
C PHE A 743 -57.45 -43.77 39.07
N ARG A 744 -58.56 -43.67 39.82
CA ARG A 744 -59.91 -43.75 39.26
C ARG A 744 -60.36 -42.39 38.75
N TRP A 745 -61.06 -42.42 37.63
CA TRP A 745 -61.83 -41.27 37.17
C TRP A 745 -62.94 -41.02 38.20
N SER A 746 -62.99 -39.79 38.73
CA SER A 746 -64.03 -39.42 39.69
C SER A 746 -65.40 -39.48 39.03
N GLN A 747 -65.48 -39.04 37.77
CA GLN A 747 -66.66 -39.04 36.93
C GLN A 747 -66.24 -39.15 35.46
N VAL A 748 -67.08 -39.80 34.66
CA VAL A 748 -66.98 -39.77 33.21
C VAL A 748 -68.23 -39.05 32.71
N TYR A 749 -68.06 -37.83 32.23
CA TYR A 749 -69.12 -37.10 31.54
C TYR A 749 -69.19 -37.59 30.10
N ALA A 750 -70.14 -38.49 29.82
CA ALA A 750 -70.39 -39.03 28.48
C ALA A 750 -71.82 -38.71 28.05
N ALA A 751 -72.02 -38.50 26.74
CA ALA A 751 -73.33 -38.22 26.18
C ALA A 751 -74.19 -39.50 26.00
N THR A 752 -73.55 -40.64 25.74
CA THR A 752 -74.20 -41.97 25.61
C THR A 752 -73.56 -42.97 26.55
N GLY A 753 -74.28 -44.03 26.90
CA GLY A 753 -73.74 -45.11 27.73
C GLY A 753 -72.57 -45.84 27.06
N THR A 754 -71.75 -46.51 27.88
CA THR A 754 -70.57 -47.26 27.43
C THR A 754 -70.98 -48.46 26.56
N ILE A 755 -70.34 -48.62 25.40
CA ILE A 755 -70.51 -49.79 24.55
C ILE A 755 -69.52 -50.87 25.02
N ASN A 756 -70.03 -52.04 25.37
CA ASN A 756 -69.23 -53.22 25.69
C ASN A 756 -69.43 -54.28 24.60
N THR A 757 -68.34 -54.80 24.02
CA THR A 757 -68.41 -55.85 22.99
C THR A 757 -69.12 -57.09 23.52
N SER A 758 -70.15 -57.54 22.81
CA SER A 758 -70.96 -58.70 23.20
C SER A 758 -71.34 -59.55 21.97
N ASP A 759 -70.35 -59.83 21.13
CA ASP A 759 -70.52 -60.60 19.90
C ASP A 759 -70.59 -62.11 20.19
N GLU A 760 -71.44 -62.84 19.48
CA GLU A 760 -71.59 -64.29 19.66
C GLU A 760 -70.34 -65.08 19.28
N ARG A 761 -69.51 -64.52 18.39
CA ARG A 761 -68.30 -65.17 17.88
C ARG A 761 -67.14 -65.13 18.88
N GLU A 762 -67.17 -64.19 19.82
CA GLU A 762 -66.14 -63.98 20.84
C GLU A 762 -66.52 -64.58 22.19
N LYS A 763 -67.68 -65.26 22.26
CA LYS A 763 -68.19 -65.89 23.47
C LYS A 763 -68.34 -67.40 23.28
N SER A 764 -68.24 -68.13 24.38
CA SER A 764 -68.71 -69.52 24.41
C SER A 764 -70.22 -69.56 24.16
N LYS A 765 -70.74 -70.70 23.70
CA LYS A 765 -72.17 -70.88 23.44
C LYS A 765 -72.97 -70.50 24.70
N PRO A 766 -74.00 -69.64 24.59
CA PRO A 766 -74.79 -69.23 25.75
C PRO A 766 -75.42 -70.44 26.44
N VAL A 767 -75.35 -70.47 27.76
CA VAL A 767 -76.02 -71.47 28.61
C VAL A 767 -77.07 -70.76 29.46
N PRO A 768 -78.20 -71.43 29.79
CA PRO A 768 -79.19 -70.86 30.68
C PRO A 768 -78.58 -70.63 32.07
N ILE A 769 -79.01 -69.55 32.73
CA ILE A 769 -78.63 -69.28 34.11
C ILE A 769 -79.32 -70.31 34.99
N THR A 770 -78.54 -71.01 35.82
CA THR A 770 -79.07 -72.09 36.65
C THR A 770 -79.93 -71.54 37.79
N ASP A 771 -80.91 -72.34 38.22
CA ASP A 771 -81.79 -71.94 39.32
C ASP A 771 -81.02 -71.68 40.62
N ALA A 772 -79.97 -72.45 40.91
CA ALA A 772 -79.12 -72.23 42.08
C ALA A 772 -78.46 -70.84 42.09
N VAL A 773 -78.02 -70.35 40.93
CA VAL A 773 -77.44 -68.99 40.79
C VAL A 773 -78.52 -67.93 40.97
N LEU A 774 -79.72 -68.15 40.42
CA LEU A 774 -80.83 -67.22 40.57
C LEU A 774 -81.40 -67.21 42.00
N ASP A 775 -81.37 -68.33 42.69
CA ASP A 775 -81.79 -68.43 44.09
C ASP A 775 -80.78 -67.72 45.01
N ALA A 776 -79.48 -67.90 44.77
CA ALA A 776 -78.42 -67.16 45.45
C ALA A 776 -78.54 -65.64 45.21
N TRP A 777 -78.87 -65.22 43.98
CA TRP A 777 -79.12 -63.81 43.67
C TRP A 777 -80.36 -63.27 44.38
N GLY A 778 -81.39 -64.10 44.62
CA GLY A 778 -82.61 -63.70 45.33
C GLY A 778 -82.40 -63.20 46.76
N ASP A 779 -81.26 -63.52 47.39
CA ASP A 779 -80.88 -63.05 48.72
C ASP A 779 -80.14 -61.70 48.70
N VAL A 780 -79.80 -61.18 47.51
CA VAL A 780 -79.15 -59.87 47.35
C VAL A 780 -80.18 -58.74 47.42
N SER A 781 -79.93 -57.74 48.28
CA SER A 781 -80.80 -56.56 48.41
C SER A 781 -80.22 -55.35 47.70
N VAL A 782 -81.08 -54.63 46.95
CA VAL A 782 -80.77 -53.28 46.48
C VAL A 782 -81.01 -52.29 47.61
N ILE A 783 -80.01 -51.48 47.94
CA ILE A 783 -80.02 -50.56 49.09
C ILE A 783 -79.81 -49.10 48.66
N ALA A 784 -80.14 -48.18 49.56
CA ALA A 784 -79.75 -46.78 49.48
C ALA A 784 -78.59 -46.50 50.45
N PHE A 785 -77.60 -45.72 50.02
CA PHE A 785 -76.47 -45.33 50.85
C PHE A 785 -75.93 -43.93 50.52
N GLN A 786 -75.15 -43.34 51.41
CA GLN A 786 -74.40 -42.11 51.19
C GLN A 786 -72.92 -42.41 51.40
N TRP A 787 -72.04 -41.78 50.62
CA TRP A 787 -70.61 -41.92 50.83
C TRP A 787 -70.18 -41.22 52.12
N LEU A 788 -69.48 -41.92 53.02
CA LEU A 788 -69.03 -41.36 54.29
C LEU A 788 -68.19 -40.08 54.11
N SER A 789 -67.36 -40.03 53.07
CA SER A 789 -66.58 -38.82 52.73
C SER A 789 -67.47 -37.63 52.34
N MET A 790 -68.57 -37.88 51.63
CA MET A 790 -69.52 -36.83 51.26
C MET A 790 -70.39 -36.40 52.44
N ILE A 791 -70.70 -37.30 53.38
CA ILE A 791 -71.35 -36.94 54.65
C ILE A 791 -70.43 -36.05 55.47
N ALA A 792 -69.14 -36.38 55.56
CA ALA A 792 -68.16 -35.57 56.27
C ALA A 792 -68.00 -34.17 55.64
N GLU A 793 -67.99 -34.07 54.31
CA GLU A 793 -67.83 -32.79 53.59
C GLU A 793 -69.10 -31.93 53.57
N LYS A 794 -70.27 -32.54 53.35
CA LYS A 794 -71.52 -31.82 53.03
C LYS A 794 -72.61 -31.96 54.10
N GLY A 795 -72.34 -32.71 55.17
CA GLY A 795 -73.31 -32.99 56.24
C GLY A 795 -74.61 -33.56 55.68
N ALA A 796 -75.74 -33.03 56.15
CA ALA A 796 -77.07 -33.44 55.71
C ALA A 796 -77.34 -33.24 54.20
N SER A 797 -76.51 -32.46 53.49
CA SER A 797 -76.65 -32.23 52.03
C SER A 797 -75.95 -33.28 51.16
N ALA A 798 -75.32 -34.31 51.77
CA ALA A 798 -74.78 -35.43 51.03
C ALA A 798 -75.90 -36.14 50.23
N ARG A 799 -75.61 -36.50 48.98
CA ARG A 799 -76.61 -37.12 48.10
C ARG A 799 -76.75 -38.61 48.40
N TRP A 800 -77.98 -39.10 48.36
CA TRP A 800 -78.27 -40.53 48.39
C TRP A 800 -77.95 -41.18 47.04
N HIS A 801 -77.32 -42.35 47.10
CA HIS A 801 -77.00 -43.22 45.98
C HIS A 801 -77.71 -44.56 46.18
N PHE A 802 -77.95 -45.29 45.09
CA PHE A 802 -78.62 -46.59 45.11
C PHE A 802 -77.74 -47.64 44.43
N GLY A 803 -77.75 -48.87 44.94
CA GLY A 803 -76.96 -49.98 44.39
C GLY A 803 -76.90 -51.17 45.34
N VAL A 804 -75.90 -52.02 45.14
CA VAL A 804 -75.61 -53.18 45.99
C VAL A 804 -74.24 -53.00 46.66
N ILE A 805 -74.03 -53.68 47.78
CA ILE A 805 -72.72 -53.76 48.43
C ILE A 805 -72.00 -55.00 47.90
N ALA A 806 -70.76 -54.82 47.41
CA ALA A 806 -69.96 -55.91 46.82
C ALA A 806 -69.81 -57.12 47.77
N GLN A 807 -69.55 -56.87 49.06
CA GLN A 807 -69.43 -57.91 50.08
C GLN A 807 -70.76 -58.65 50.33
N GLN A 808 -71.90 -57.95 50.25
CA GLN A 808 -73.20 -58.61 50.39
C GLN A 808 -73.45 -59.58 49.24
N VAL A 809 -73.09 -59.19 48.02
CA VAL A 809 -73.20 -60.06 46.84
C VAL A 809 -72.31 -61.29 47.00
N ARG A 810 -71.07 -61.12 47.50
CA ARG A 810 -70.18 -62.24 47.82
C ARG A 810 -70.84 -63.22 48.81
N ASP A 811 -71.28 -62.70 49.95
CA ASP A 811 -71.79 -63.52 51.06
C ASP A 811 -73.07 -64.28 50.66
N ALA A 812 -73.94 -63.67 49.86
CA ALA A 812 -75.14 -64.31 49.33
C ALA A 812 -74.78 -65.53 48.46
N PHE A 813 -73.83 -65.41 47.54
CA PHE A 813 -73.39 -66.52 46.70
C PHE A 813 -72.71 -67.63 47.51
N GLU A 814 -71.83 -67.26 48.45
CA GLU A 814 -71.13 -68.23 49.30
C GLU A 814 -72.09 -69.05 50.17
N SER A 815 -73.18 -68.45 50.65
CA SER A 815 -74.18 -69.14 51.47
C SER A 815 -74.96 -70.22 50.72
N HIS A 816 -75.02 -70.13 49.40
CA HIS A 816 -75.57 -71.16 48.50
C HIS A 816 -74.48 -72.10 47.95
N GLY A 817 -73.25 -72.01 48.47
CA GLY A 817 -72.11 -72.82 48.07
C GLY A 817 -71.51 -72.43 46.70
N ILE A 818 -71.76 -71.21 46.23
CA ILE A 818 -71.32 -70.70 44.92
C ILE A 818 -70.24 -69.64 45.12
N ASP A 819 -69.13 -69.74 44.39
CA ASP A 819 -68.08 -68.72 44.40
C ASP A 819 -68.43 -67.57 43.45
N GLY A 820 -68.87 -66.44 44.01
CA GLY A 820 -69.29 -65.25 43.27
C GLY A 820 -68.17 -64.58 42.45
N THR A 821 -66.90 -64.77 42.80
CA THR A 821 -65.76 -64.14 42.10
C THR A 821 -65.48 -64.76 40.73
N LYS A 822 -66.02 -65.97 40.48
CA LYS A 822 -65.98 -66.61 39.16
C LYS A 822 -66.90 -65.94 38.15
N PHE A 823 -67.84 -65.10 38.61
CA PHE A 823 -68.66 -64.28 37.75
C PHE A 823 -68.07 -62.87 37.68
N GLY A 824 -67.96 -62.33 36.46
CA GLY A 824 -67.40 -60.98 36.23
C GLY A 824 -68.20 -59.83 36.84
N LEU A 825 -69.27 -60.10 37.61
CA LEU A 825 -70.06 -59.11 38.33
C LEU A 825 -69.36 -58.60 39.60
N LEU A 826 -68.48 -59.41 40.21
CA LEU A 826 -67.76 -59.08 41.42
C LEU A 826 -66.26 -58.97 41.11
N CYS A 827 -65.61 -57.88 41.54
CA CYS A 827 -64.20 -57.61 41.28
C CYS A 827 -63.47 -57.32 42.60
N TYR A 828 -62.24 -57.81 42.71
CA TYR A 828 -61.33 -57.53 43.82
C TYR A 828 -59.99 -57.08 43.24
N ASP A 829 -59.56 -55.88 43.63
CA ASP A 829 -58.28 -55.32 43.22
C ASP A 829 -57.54 -54.84 44.47
N GLU A 830 -56.23 -55.09 44.52
CA GLU A 830 -55.33 -54.61 45.57
C GLU A 830 -54.18 -53.79 44.96
N TRP A 831 -53.67 -52.84 45.72
CA TRP A 831 -52.54 -52.00 45.35
C TRP A 831 -51.65 -51.75 46.56
N ASP A 832 -50.35 -51.55 46.28
CA ASP A 832 -49.34 -51.20 47.27
C ASP A 832 -49.39 -49.71 47.64
N ASP A 833 -48.64 -49.32 48.69
CA ASP A 833 -48.51 -47.93 49.11
C ASP A 833 -48.06 -47.02 47.95
N VAL A 834 -48.77 -45.89 47.77
CA VAL A 834 -48.45 -44.88 46.77
C VAL A 834 -47.94 -43.63 47.47
N TYR A 835 -46.68 -43.29 47.20
CA TYR A 835 -45.98 -42.16 47.82
C TYR A 835 -45.81 -40.99 46.82
N GLU A 836 -45.81 -39.76 47.34
CA GLU A 836 -45.33 -38.56 46.65
C GLU A 836 -44.27 -37.88 47.51
N PRO A 837 -43.26 -37.22 46.92
CA PRO A 837 -42.27 -36.46 47.68
C PRO A 837 -42.87 -35.17 48.29
N VAL A 838 -42.54 -34.89 49.56
CA VAL A 838 -42.87 -33.64 50.26
C VAL A 838 -41.84 -32.58 49.94
N THR A 839 -42.31 -31.36 49.71
CA THR A 839 -41.47 -30.19 49.42
C THR A 839 -41.70 -29.10 50.46
N GLU A 840 -40.63 -28.43 50.90
CA GLU A 840 -40.67 -27.27 51.80
C GLU A 840 -39.89 -26.09 51.23
N ILE A 841 -40.10 -24.88 51.77
CA ILE A 841 -39.38 -23.68 51.35
C ILE A 841 -38.33 -23.30 52.39
N ARG A 842 -37.05 -23.29 52.03
CA ARG A 842 -35.92 -22.88 52.90
C ARG A 842 -35.27 -21.58 52.44
N ASP A 843 -34.78 -20.80 53.38
CA ASP A 843 -33.99 -19.58 53.15
C ASP A 843 -32.51 -19.97 52.99
N VAL A 844 -31.94 -19.74 51.80
CA VAL A 844 -30.52 -20.02 51.50
C VAL A 844 -29.76 -18.69 51.43
N VAL A 845 -28.71 -18.55 52.25
CA VAL A 845 -27.85 -17.35 52.26
C VAL A 845 -26.76 -17.54 51.23
N ILE A 846 -26.77 -16.67 50.23
CA ILE A 846 -25.77 -16.64 49.19
C ILE A 846 -24.84 -15.46 49.50
N ARG A 847 -23.54 -15.74 49.70
CA ARG A 847 -22.48 -14.73 49.80
C ARG A 847 -21.96 -14.44 48.40
N GLU A 848 -22.25 -13.24 47.90
CA GLU A 848 -21.75 -12.77 46.61
C GLU A 848 -20.74 -11.64 46.86
N GLU A 849 -19.53 -11.79 46.34
CA GLU A 849 -18.53 -10.72 46.31
C GLU A 849 -18.98 -9.72 45.24
N VAL A 850 -19.47 -8.54 45.63
CA VAL A 850 -19.94 -7.52 44.67
C VAL A 850 -18.77 -6.68 44.15
N SER A 851 -17.63 -6.71 44.82
CA SER A 851 -16.32 -6.26 44.35
C SER A 851 -15.19 -6.85 45.22
N GLU A 852 -13.94 -6.85 44.75
CA GLU A 852 -12.78 -7.47 45.42
C GLU A 852 -12.59 -6.92 46.87
N GLY A 853 -12.94 -7.74 47.87
CA GLY A 853 -12.95 -7.42 49.31
C GLY A 853 -14.31 -7.02 49.93
N GLU A 854 -15.36 -6.72 49.15
CA GLU A 854 -16.71 -6.36 49.63
C GLU A 854 -17.77 -7.42 49.26
N TRP A 855 -18.40 -7.98 50.28
CA TRP A 855 -19.36 -9.09 50.17
C TRP A 855 -20.75 -8.65 50.61
N VAL A 856 -21.78 -9.02 49.85
CA VAL A 856 -23.18 -8.82 50.23
C VAL A 856 -23.88 -10.16 50.32
N GLU A 857 -24.52 -10.39 51.46
CA GLU A 857 -25.35 -11.57 51.69
C GLU A 857 -26.79 -11.29 51.25
N ARG A 858 -27.36 -12.19 50.43
CA ARG A 858 -28.77 -12.17 50.04
C ARG A 858 -29.44 -13.49 50.45
N ILE A 859 -30.63 -13.36 51.04
CA ILE A 859 -31.48 -14.50 51.43
C ILE A 859 -32.47 -14.79 50.29
N VAL A 860 -32.50 -16.04 49.82
CA VAL A 860 -33.40 -16.52 48.73
C VAL A 860 -34.19 -17.74 49.19
N LYS A 861 -35.50 -17.76 48.89
CA LYS A 861 -36.43 -18.84 49.23
C LYS A 861 -36.45 -19.92 48.16
N GLU A 862 -36.02 -21.13 48.50
CA GLU A 862 -35.94 -22.28 47.59
C GLU A 862 -36.89 -23.39 48.04
N THR A 863 -37.66 -23.96 47.10
CA THR A 863 -38.46 -25.17 47.34
C THR A 863 -37.56 -26.41 47.25
N HIS A 864 -37.34 -27.08 48.36
CA HIS A 864 -36.48 -28.24 48.54
C HIS A 864 -37.35 -29.47 48.88
N GLU A 865 -37.16 -30.58 48.16
CA GLU A 865 -37.73 -31.87 48.55
C GLU A 865 -37.08 -32.31 49.86
N THR A 866 -37.88 -32.46 50.91
CA THR A 866 -37.39 -32.72 52.27
C THR A 866 -36.77 -34.12 52.42
N GLY A 867 -36.77 -34.92 51.35
CA GLY A 867 -36.48 -36.36 51.37
C GLY A 867 -37.60 -37.18 52.02
N GLU A 868 -38.63 -36.51 52.53
CA GLU A 868 -39.78 -37.12 53.17
C GLU A 868 -40.79 -37.51 52.09
N GLN A 869 -41.12 -38.80 52.03
CA GLN A 869 -42.16 -39.29 51.13
C GLN A 869 -43.49 -39.26 51.89
N ARG A 870 -44.42 -38.42 51.43
CA ARG A 870 -45.79 -38.45 51.93
C ARG A 870 -46.52 -39.60 51.28
N LEU A 871 -46.95 -40.54 52.11
CA LEU A 871 -47.91 -41.55 51.68
C LEU A 871 -49.20 -40.84 51.23
N VAL A 872 -49.47 -40.89 49.93
CA VAL A 872 -50.66 -40.28 49.30
C VAL A 872 -51.85 -41.22 49.38
N LEU A 873 -51.57 -42.51 49.25
CA LEU A 873 -52.57 -43.55 49.32
C LEU A 873 -51.94 -44.81 49.91
N ALA A 874 -52.37 -45.19 51.11
CA ALA A 874 -51.92 -46.43 51.73
C ALA A 874 -52.30 -47.65 50.87
N ALA A 875 -51.49 -48.70 50.98
CA ALA A 875 -51.74 -50.02 50.45
C ALA A 875 -53.12 -50.46 50.91
N GLY A 876 -53.87 -51.01 49.98
CA GLY A 876 -55.25 -51.30 50.23
C GLY A 876 -55.83 -52.19 49.17
N ASN A 877 -57.00 -52.68 49.47
CA ASN A 877 -57.82 -53.40 48.51
C ASN A 877 -59.19 -52.74 48.43
N ARG A 878 -59.87 -52.98 47.33
CA ARG A 878 -61.27 -52.61 47.16
C ARG A 878 -61.99 -53.73 46.45
N TRP A 879 -63.19 -53.99 46.96
CA TRP A 879 -64.19 -54.73 46.25
C TRP A 879 -65.00 -53.78 45.37
N GLY A 880 -65.15 -54.14 44.10
CA GLY A 880 -66.00 -53.46 43.13
C GLY A 880 -67.10 -54.41 42.65
N VAL A 881 -68.19 -53.82 42.16
CA VAL A 881 -69.18 -54.54 41.36
C VAL A 881 -69.21 -53.96 39.95
N ARG A 882 -69.60 -54.78 38.96
CA ARG A 882 -70.00 -54.30 37.64
C ARG A 882 -71.53 -54.13 37.64
N PRO A 883 -72.05 -52.90 37.77
CA PRO A 883 -73.47 -52.68 38.00
C PRO A 883 -74.35 -53.23 36.88
N ASP A 884 -73.89 -53.16 35.63
CA ASP A 884 -74.63 -53.68 34.48
C ASP A 884 -74.83 -55.20 34.55
N GLN A 885 -73.80 -55.95 34.99
CA GLN A 885 -73.90 -57.40 35.15
C GLN A 885 -74.86 -57.78 36.29
N CYS A 886 -74.85 -57.01 37.38
CA CYS A 886 -75.79 -57.18 38.48
C CYS A 886 -77.25 -56.96 38.00
N ALA A 887 -77.48 -55.92 37.19
CA ALA A 887 -78.79 -55.64 36.62
C ALA A 887 -79.30 -56.74 35.68
N TRP A 888 -78.41 -57.36 34.87
CA TRP A 888 -78.80 -58.49 34.02
C TRP A 888 -79.23 -59.72 34.79
N LEU A 889 -78.52 -60.02 35.88
CA LEU A 889 -78.86 -61.17 36.72
C LEU A 889 -80.18 -60.94 37.47
N GLU A 890 -80.41 -59.72 37.96
CA GLU A 890 -81.69 -59.30 38.54
C GLU A 890 -82.85 -59.45 37.54
N ALA A 891 -82.67 -58.99 36.30
CA ALA A 891 -83.70 -59.13 35.27
C ALA A 891 -84.03 -60.60 34.96
N ALA A 892 -83.02 -61.48 34.92
CA ALA A 892 -83.23 -62.91 34.71
C ALA A 892 -83.98 -63.56 35.89
N TYR A 893 -83.61 -63.21 37.12
CA TYR A 893 -84.30 -63.66 38.33
C TYR A 893 -85.77 -63.25 38.33
N GLN A 894 -86.05 -61.98 37.98
CA GLN A 894 -87.42 -61.46 37.91
C GLN A 894 -88.24 -62.13 36.81
N ARG A 895 -87.69 -62.35 35.61
CA ARG A 895 -88.38 -63.05 34.52
C ARG A 895 -88.79 -64.46 34.93
N ARG A 896 -87.85 -65.24 35.45
CA ARG A 896 -88.14 -66.60 35.97
C ARG A 896 -89.27 -66.58 37.00
N ARG A 897 -89.27 -65.58 37.90
CA ARG A 897 -90.32 -65.44 38.91
C ARG A 897 -91.68 -65.13 38.28
N CYS A 898 -91.73 -64.32 37.23
CA CYS A 898 -92.97 -64.02 36.49
C CYS A 898 -93.49 -65.26 35.76
N ASP A 899 -92.63 -65.99 35.04
CA ASP A 899 -93.03 -67.20 34.31
C ASP A 899 -93.66 -68.24 35.26
N ARG A 900 -93.06 -68.45 36.43
CA ARG A 900 -93.60 -69.35 37.47
C ARG A 900 -94.93 -68.86 38.06
N ILE A 901 -95.21 -67.56 38.01
CA ILE A 901 -96.49 -67.00 38.44
C ILE A 901 -97.55 -67.21 37.35
N GLU A 902 -97.21 -66.95 36.09
CA GLU A 902 -98.10 -67.14 34.93
C GLU A 902 -98.52 -68.61 34.78
N GLU A 903 -97.58 -69.56 34.89
CA GLU A 903 -97.89 -71.00 34.86
C GLU A 903 -98.88 -71.39 35.97
N ARG A 904 -98.70 -70.82 37.17
CA ARG A 904 -99.62 -71.04 38.29
C ARG A 904 -101.00 -70.42 38.05
N LEU A 905 -101.08 -69.32 37.31
CA LEU A 905 -102.33 -68.66 36.93
C LEU A 905 -103.08 -69.47 35.86
N GLU A 906 -102.41 -69.96 34.83
CA GLU A 906 -103.03 -70.82 33.80
C GLU A 906 -103.62 -72.11 34.38
N ILE A 907 -102.91 -72.73 35.34
CA ILE A 907 -103.42 -73.89 36.08
C ILE A 907 -104.66 -73.53 36.93
N LEU A 908 -104.77 -72.27 37.35
CA LEU A 908 -105.92 -71.77 38.11
C LEU A 908 -107.12 -71.44 37.22
N GLU A 909 -106.89 -70.89 36.03
CA GLU A 909 -107.92 -70.46 35.07
C GLU A 909 -108.49 -71.60 34.22
N SER A 910 -107.75 -72.70 34.07
CA SER A 910 -108.22 -73.92 33.39
C SER A 910 -109.10 -74.85 34.26
N LYS A 911 -109.40 -74.41 35.49
CA LYS A 911 -110.33 -75.06 36.42
C LYS A 911 -111.61 -74.23 36.53
#